data_AF-A0AB38RNY3-F1
#
_entry.id   AF-A0AB38RNY3-F1
#
_cell.length_a   1.000
_cell.length_b   1.000
_cell.length_c   1.000
_cell.angle_alpha   90.00
_cell.angle_beta   90.00
_cell.angle_gamma   90.00
#
_symmetry.space_group_name_H-M   'P 1'
#
loop_
_entity.id
_entity.type
_entity.pdbx_description
1 polymer ?
#
loop_
_entity_poly.entity_id
_entity_poly.type
_entity_poly.pdbx_seq_one_letter_code
_entity_poly.pdbx_strand_id
1 'polypeptide(L)'
;MAAAGHAITPGDGDRWHTFLTERLDERWRPNEWDPQTLIFTGDPHNQKTFVYLCAHPNCVHPTGVRNTICSFCLTEAKPHSKTLTRRFHDTIVEPCTVAAADVRCARPRYSTAGLCFTHQSRFAHAAKTRGIGITEFMADAQPLGALATCAVGGCSHQVFHPSTPLCQSHRSQYRGRQDRGEPPIDAHEFAAQALPLIRSHEFTLAGCTDLVRAELLWILQERDRRGFGISLLRMRNLVKAAHGARTLFEATASDAHVVSFLRMTLPLLRQQRGAFEGIDLTEPDRWGPEVLDRFPSAAGTRSRNLVIDWSAVGCGWLRMLGKTWAKETLPRYEHLRPSLRALTWASEALEFGPAFTDRRAAGRGDIAAIIDHCRRKTAATGAPFAGSYADDRLGNIKAVLGYCRSAGHMDEIPGAFALTAAHLKQRPVPPHRDDDEPGRALPTEIVEVLDRNMTLLRPTFTAGHRVEGWSNDDYAVMRQTIYQLLRDTGRRPGEITALRRDCLDTDPGGGPVLIYTNAKANRLGRRLHITTAAAAAVSAWLARVTTLRPDRRTAHLFPQLDLSDPCSDKHFKASAFGVIFRQWVDSIDELAPLIRTVPHPGGLIDRRDLVAYSLRHTYAQNHADAGTPVDVLAALMDHRDLAVTQGYYRIGHHRKREAIERVGNMVMDRRGALRPTPELIEYERRTVSTLLGGCVEPSNVNSGGKSCPIRFQCGGCDHYRPDPSYIPEIEQEIRKIKADVKEAELCAAPQVVDNLRYNLAMFEGILTKMTTHLHRLDPDERAALDAAIGTIRQAREHQRHFLPLSVAHRRGAVDD
;
A
#
# COMPACT_ATOMS: atom_id res chain seq x y z
N MET A 1 -7.46 30.82 -6.89
CA MET A 1 -7.06 32.07 -7.58
C MET A 1 -5.60 31.97 -7.96
N ALA A 2 -5.30 32.39 -9.19
CA ALA A 2 -4.00 32.29 -9.84
C ALA A 2 -2.95 33.10 -9.07
N ALA A 3 -1.82 32.49 -8.73
CA ALA A 3 -0.61 33.27 -8.55
C ALA A 3 -0.35 33.93 -9.91
N ALA A 4 -0.40 35.26 -9.94
CA ALA A 4 -0.21 36.06 -11.13
C ALA A 4 1.10 35.62 -11.80
N GLY A 5 0.99 34.98 -12.96
CA GLY A 5 2.14 34.77 -13.82
C GLY A 5 2.65 36.14 -14.19
N HIS A 6 3.88 36.47 -13.78
CA HIS A 6 4.57 37.63 -14.31
C HIS A 6 4.52 37.51 -15.84
N ALA A 7 3.95 38.51 -16.50
CA ALA A 7 3.97 38.59 -17.95
C ALA A 7 5.44 38.62 -18.39
N ILE A 8 5.88 37.59 -19.10
CA ILE A 8 7.25 37.50 -19.61
C ILE A 8 7.46 38.71 -20.52
N THR A 9 8.36 39.61 -20.13
CA THR A 9 8.82 40.69 -21.01
C THR A 9 9.73 40.08 -22.08
N PRO A 10 9.74 40.58 -23.33
CA PRO A 10 10.44 39.93 -24.44
C PRO A 10 11.91 39.58 -24.15
N GLY A 11 12.66 40.47 -23.47
CA GLY A 11 14.07 40.24 -23.12
C GLY A 11 14.32 39.19 -22.02
N ASP A 12 13.29 38.83 -21.25
CA ASP A 12 13.36 37.78 -20.23
C ASP A 12 13.09 36.38 -20.81
N GLY A 13 12.33 36.32 -21.92
CA GLY A 13 12.13 35.10 -22.70
C GLY A 13 13.42 34.58 -23.32
N ASP A 14 14.24 35.46 -23.89
CA ASP A 14 15.49 35.09 -24.58
C ASP A 14 16.57 34.60 -23.59
N ARG A 15 16.69 35.27 -22.43
CA ARG A 15 17.59 34.84 -21.34
C ARG A 15 17.20 33.48 -20.80
N TRP A 16 15.91 33.24 -20.64
CA TRP A 16 15.38 31.96 -20.19
C TRP A 16 15.58 30.84 -21.20
N HIS A 17 15.33 31.11 -22.48
CA HIS A 17 15.63 30.18 -23.57
C HIS A 17 17.12 29.78 -23.57
N THR A 18 18.02 30.75 -23.43
CA THR A 18 19.47 30.51 -23.35
C THR A 18 19.82 29.64 -22.14
N PHE A 19 19.31 30.01 -20.97
CA PHE A 19 19.53 29.26 -19.73
C PHE A 19 19.08 27.80 -19.79
N LEU A 20 17.95 27.53 -20.45
CA LEU A 20 17.45 26.16 -20.67
C LEU A 20 18.32 25.41 -21.68
N THR A 21 18.65 26.03 -22.80
CA THR A 21 19.42 25.41 -23.89
C THR A 21 20.81 24.98 -23.43
N GLU A 22 21.48 25.78 -22.59
CA GLU A 22 22.77 25.42 -21.96
C GLU A 22 22.70 24.15 -21.07
N ARG A 23 21.49 23.74 -20.65
CA ARG A 23 21.24 22.59 -19.78
C ARG A 23 20.62 21.41 -20.53
N LEU A 24 20.44 21.52 -21.84
CA LEU A 24 20.00 20.41 -22.67
C LEU A 24 21.19 19.52 -23.01
N ASP A 25 20.98 18.21 -22.93
CA ASP A 25 21.87 17.22 -23.52
C ASP A 25 21.60 17.10 -25.02
N GLU A 26 22.55 17.53 -25.84
CA GLU A 26 22.48 17.48 -27.30
C GLU A 26 22.45 16.05 -27.85
N ARG A 27 22.98 15.07 -27.09
CA ARG A 27 23.01 13.65 -27.47
C ARG A 27 21.90 12.84 -26.81
N TRP A 28 20.84 13.52 -26.34
CA TRP A 28 19.72 12.85 -25.72
C TRP A 28 18.98 11.94 -26.71
N ARG A 29 18.93 10.63 -26.38
CA ARG A 29 18.23 9.59 -27.16
C ARG A 29 18.55 9.65 -28.67
N PRO A 30 19.81 9.40 -29.08
CA PRO A 30 20.26 9.62 -30.46
C PRO A 30 19.58 8.72 -31.51
N ASN A 31 18.96 7.62 -31.08
CA ASN A 31 18.21 6.70 -31.95
C ASN A 31 16.72 7.05 -32.05
N GLU A 32 16.23 8.00 -31.25
CA GLU A 32 14.81 8.38 -31.22
C GLU A 32 14.57 9.87 -31.45
N TRP A 33 15.49 10.74 -31.06
CA TRP A 33 15.38 12.19 -31.22
C TRP A 33 16.32 12.69 -32.31
N ASP A 34 15.76 13.40 -33.30
CA ASP A 34 16.53 14.08 -34.35
C ASP A 34 16.42 15.61 -34.19
N PRO A 35 17.51 16.30 -33.81
CA PRO A 35 17.50 17.76 -33.64
C PRO A 35 17.39 18.54 -34.95
N GLN A 36 17.70 17.94 -36.11
CA GLN A 36 17.59 18.62 -37.41
C GLN A 36 16.16 18.65 -37.91
N THR A 37 15.45 17.51 -37.81
CA THR A 37 14.05 17.41 -38.25
C THR A 37 13.05 17.80 -37.15
N LEU A 38 13.50 17.89 -35.89
CA LEU A 38 12.68 18.11 -34.71
C LEU A 38 11.61 17.02 -34.51
N ILE A 39 11.90 15.81 -34.98
CA ILE A 39 11.00 14.65 -34.87
C ILE A 39 11.56 13.70 -33.82
N PHE A 40 10.67 13.24 -32.95
CA PHE A 40 10.92 12.12 -32.06
C PHE A 40 10.23 10.87 -32.63
N THR A 41 11.02 9.88 -33.03
CA THR A 41 10.58 8.56 -33.51
C THR A 41 10.76 7.54 -32.40
N GLY A 42 9.66 7.03 -31.88
CA GLY A 42 9.73 6.10 -30.75
C GLY A 42 10.28 4.73 -31.15
N ASP A 43 11.28 4.27 -30.42
CA ASP A 43 11.89 2.94 -30.58
C ASP A 43 11.08 1.88 -29.82
N PRO A 44 10.51 0.87 -30.49
CA PRO A 44 9.79 -0.24 -29.84
C PRO A 44 10.64 -1.07 -28.88
N HIS A 45 11.96 -1.04 -29.02
CA HIS A 45 12.89 -1.77 -28.15
C HIS A 45 13.28 -0.97 -26.90
N ASN A 46 13.02 0.34 -26.88
CA ASN A 46 13.23 1.15 -25.71
C ASN A 46 12.02 1.06 -24.76
N GLN A 47 12.18 0.35 -23.65
CA GLN A 47 11.12 0.17 -22.65
C GLN A 47 10.63 1.47 -22.00
N LYS A 48 11.43 2.56 -22.06
CA LYS A 48 11.03 3.89 -21.60
C LYS A 48 10.30 4.70 -22.67
N THR A 49 10.02 4.13 -23.84
CA THR A 49 9.22 4.75 -24.88
C THR A 49 7.95 3.94 -25.06
N PHE A 50 6.80 4.56 -24.86
CA PHE A 50 5.51 3.88 -24.94
C PHE A 50 5.06 3.73 -26.39
N VAL A 51 5.76 2.86 -27.10
CA VAL A 51 5.45 2.34 -28.43
C VAL A 51 5.03 0.89 -28.29
N TYR A 52 4.04 0.49 -29.08
CA TYR A 52 3.48 -0.84 -29.05
C TYR A 52 3.42 -1.38 -30.46
N LEU A 53 3.53 -2.69 -30.62
CA LEU A 53 3.30 -3.32 -31.92
C LEU A 53 1.81 -3.30 -32.28
N CYS A 54 1.54 -3.34 -33.57
CA CYS A 54 0.20 -3.44 -34.12
C CYS A 54 -0.54 -4.66 -33.53
N ALA A 55 -1.81 -4.47 -33.15
CA ALA A 55 -2.65 -5.54 -32.61
C ALA A 55 -3.06 -6.59 -33.66
N HIS A 56 -2.77 -6.37 -34.96
CA HIS A 56 -3.08 -7.34 -36.01
C HIS A 56 -2.08 -8.51 -35.97
N PRO A 57 -2.55 -9.78 -36.00
CA PRO A 57 -1.67 -10.94 -36.07
C PRO A 57 -0.68 -10.81 -37.24
N ASN A 58 0.60 -11.07 -37.00
CA ASN A 58 1.70 -10.98 -37.98
C ASN A 58 2.11 -9.57 -38.43
N CYS A 59 1.56 -8.51 -37.84
CA CYS A 59 2.02 -7.15 -38.12
C CYS A 59 3.07 -6.69 -37.10
N VAL A 60 4.25 -6.30 -37.58
CA VAL A 60 5.34 -5.76 -36.75
C VAL A 60 5.39 -4.23 -36.74
N HIS A 61 4.37 -3.56 -37.29
CA HIS A 61 4.39 -2.11 -37.41
C HIS A 61 4.18 -1.45 -36.04
N PRO A 62 5.03 -0.49 -35.65
CA PRO A 62 4.88 0.22 -34.38
C PRO A 62 3.72 1.22 -34.37
N THR A 63 3.14 1.41 -33.20
CA THR A 63 2.00 2.27 -32.91
C THR A 63 2.22 3.06 -31.63
N GLY A 64 1.80 4.32 -31.59
CA GLY A 64 1.89 5.17 -30.39
C GLY A 64 0.79 4.92 -29.35
N VAL A 65 -0.08 3.92 -29.58
CA VAL A 65 -1.23 3.62 -28.71
C VAL A 65 -1.37 2.11 -28.56
N ARG A 66 -1.44 1.63 -27.32
CA ARG A 66 -1.54 0.21 -26.99
C ARG A 66 -2.81 -0.43 -27.56
N ASN A 67 -2.71 -1.69 -28.00
CA ASN A 67 -3.81 -2.50 -28.53
C ASN A 67 -4.53 -1.84 -29.72
N THR A 68 -3.81 -1.06 -30.54
CA THR A 68 -4.36 -0.48 -31.76
C THR A 68 -3.84 -1.17 -33.01
N ILE A 69 -4.68 -1.21 -34.03
CA ILE A 69 -4.29 -1.71 -35.36
C ILE A 69 -3.67 -0.53 -36.12
N CYS A 70 -2.52 -0.74 -36.77
CA CYS A 70 -1.89 0.28 -37.57
C CYS A 70 -2.80 0.69 -38.73
N SER A 71 -2.60 1.89 -39.27
CA SER A 71 -3.39 2.42 -40.39
C SER A 71 -3.39 1.50 -41.62
N PHE A 72 -2.28 0.79 -41.86
CA PHE A 72 -2.16 -0.18 -42.95
C PHE A 72 -3.11 -1.37 -42.77
N CYS A 73 -2.96 -2.13 -41.68
CA CYS A 73 -3.82 -3.27 -41.38
C CYS A 73 -5.30 -2.88 -41.23
N LEU A 74 -5.57 -1.65 -40.77
CA LEU A 74 -6.94 -1.12 -40.70
C LEU A 74 -7.54 -0.89 -42.10
N THR A 75 -6.74 -0.42 -43.05
CA THR A 75 -7.16 -0.18 -44.44
C THR A 75 -7.36 -1.50 -45.19
N GLU A 76 -6.50 -2.50 -44.97
CA GLU A 76 -6.71 -3.85 -45.53
C GLU A 76 -7.98 -4.51 -44.95
N ALA A 77 -8.20 -4.42 -43.64
CA ALA A 77 -9.35 -5.06 -42.99
C ALA A 77 -10.70 -4.38 -43.32
N LYS A 78 -10.70 -3.12 -43.78
CA LYS A 78 -11.94 -2.37 -44.14
C LYS A 78 -11.79 -1.60 -45.46
N PRO A 79 -11.80 -2.28 -46.62
CA PRO A 79 -11.62 -1.64 -47.94
C PRO A 79 -12.70 -0.62 -48.32
N HIS A 80 -13.89 -0.67 -47.69
CA HIS A 80 -15.09 0.03 -48.15
C HIS A 80 -15.56 1.21 -47.27
N SER A 81 -14.78 1.63 -46.28
CA SER A 81 -15.19 2.78 -45.46
C SER A 81 -14.96 4.11 -46.21
N LYS A 82 -16.05 4.72 -46.71
CA LYS A 82 -16.08 6.11 -47.18
C LYS A 82 -15.72 7.12 -46.06
N THR A 83 -15.70 6.67 -44.81
CA THR A 83 -15.57 7.47 -43.58
C THR A 83 -14.22 7.32 -42.87
N LEU A 84 -13.28 6.53 -43.40
CA LEU A 84 -11.88 6.64 -43.02
C LEU A 84 -11.36 7.96 -43.57
N THR A 85 -11.68 9.04 -42.87
CA THR A 85 -10.90 10.28 -42.87
C THR A 85 -9.45 9.82 -42.82
N ARG A 86 -8.73 9.98 -43.93
CA ARG A 86 -7.28 9.75 -44.01
C ARG A 86 -6.66 10.66 -42.96
N ARG A 87 -6.53 10.13 -41.74
CA ARG A 87 -5.96 10.87 -40.62
C ARG A 87 -4.53 11.20 -41.03
N PHE A 88 -4.16 12.44 -40.75
CA PHE A 88 -2.94 13.17 -41.09
C PHE A 88 -1.65 12.49 -40.59
N HIS A 89 -1.41 11.26 -41.04
CA HIS A 89 -0.28 10.42 -40.68
C HIS A 89 0.54 10.12 -41.92
N ASP A 90 1.84 9.89 -41.71
CA ASP A 90 2.73 9.31 -42.71
C ASP A 90 2.33 7.84 -42.93
N THR A 91 1.35 7.62 -43.79
CA THR A 91 0.96 6.29 -44.28
C THR A 91 1.70 6.02 -45.57
N ILE A 92 2.36 4.87 -45.69
CA ILE A 92 2.95 4.40 -46.94
C ILE A 92 1.89 4.47 -48.04
N VAL A 93 2.15 5.29 -49.06
CA VAL A 93 1.26 5.40 -50.21
C VAL A 93 1.73 4.40 -51.24
N GLU A 94 0.91 3.37 -51.49
CA GLU A 94 1.20 2.38 -52.52
C GLU A 94 1.38 3.05 -53.90
N PRO A 95 2.28 2.54 -54.75
CA PRO A 95 2.39 3.03 -56.12
C PRO A 95 1.18 2.59 -56.95
N CYS A 96 0.91 3.32 -58.02
CA CYS A 96 -0.14 3.00 -58.97
C CYS A 96 0.01 1.59 -59.54
N THR A 97 -1.11 0.90 -59.74
CA THR A 97 -1.16 -0.49 -60.24
C THR A 97 -0.88 -0.63 -61.73
N VAL A 98 -0.86 0.47 -62.51
CA VAL A 98 -0.50 0.44 -63.93
C VAL A 98 0.97 0.05 -64.08
N ALA A 99 1.22 -0.97 -64.89
CA ALA A 99 2.55 -1.45 -65.23
C ALA A 99 2.58 -1.86 -66.71
N ALA A 100 3.73 -1.65 -67.37
CA ALA A 100 3.97 -2.13 -68.72
C ALA A 100 5.43 -2.60 -68.83
N ALA A 101 5.67 -3.74 -69.49
CA ALA A 101 7.00 -4.33 -69.70
C ALA A 101 7.86 -4.34 -68.42
N ASP A 102 7.29 -4.88 -67.33
CA ASP A 102 7.89 -4.97 -65.99
C ASP A 102 8.19 -3.64 -65.26
N VAL A 103 7.84 -2.50 -65.86
CA VAL A 103 7.97 -1.18 -65.22
C VAL A 103 6.62 -0.76 -64.64
N ARG A 104 6.57 -0.57 -63.31
CA ARG A 104 5.40 -0.06 -62.61
C ARG A 104 5.40 1.47 -62.58
N CYS A 105 4.21 2.07 -62.70
CA CYS A 105 4.02 3.51 -62.53
C CYS A 105 4.54 3.96 -61.15
N ALA A 106 5.48 4.89 -61.14
CA ALA A 106 6.16 5.36 -59.93
C ALA A 106 5.33 6.38 -59.12
N ARG A 107 4.13 6.72 -59.58
CA ARG A 107 3.25 7.73 -58.95
C ARG A 107 2.38 7.11 -57.86
N PRO A 108 2.05 7.88 -56.80
CA PRO A 108 1.22 7.39 -55.70
C PRO A 108 -0.20 7.01 -56.15
N ARG A 109 -0.73 5.92 -55.58
CA ARG A 109 -2.12 5.50 -55.69
C ARG A 109 -3.04 6.58 -55.11
N TYR A 110 -4.00 7.00 -55.91
CA TYR A 110 -5.00 8.00 -55.56
C TYR A 110 -6.36 7.35 -55.29
N SER A 111 -6.81 6.47 -56.19
CA SER A 111 -8.15 5.91 -56.18
C SER A 111 -8.22 4.52 -55.54
N THR A 112 -9.43 4.13 -55.12
CA THR A 112 -9.73 2.77 -54.68
C THR A 112 -9.44 1.73 -55.76
N ALA A 113 -9.53 2.14 -57.03
CA ALA A 113 -9.17 1.36 -58.21
C ALA A 113 -7.67 1.07 -58.38
N GLY A 114 -6.80 1.58 -57.50
CA GLY A 114 -5.34 1.34 -57.61
C GLY A 114 -4.59 2.34 -58.49
N LEU A 115 -5.29 3.31 -59.09
CA LEU A 115 -4.72 4.22 -60.08
C LEU A 115 -4.16 5.51 -59.45
N CYS A 116 -3.10 6.09 -60.02
CA CYS A 116 -2.67 7.45 -59.68
C CYS A 116 -3.71 8.48 -60.16
N PHE A 117 -3.61 9.74 -59.72
CA PHE A 117 -4.56 10.79 -60.12
C PHE A 117 -4.66 10.94 -61.65
N THR A 118 -3.52 10.94 -62.35
CA THR A 118 -3.47 11.07 -63.81
C THR A 118 -4.12 9.88 -64.52
N HIS A 119 -3.81 8.65 -64.11
CA HIS A 119 -4.43 7.44 -64.68
C HIS A 119 -5.92 7.35 -64.35
N GLN A 120 -6.32 7.73 -63.14
CA GLN A 120 -7.73 7.79 -62.76
C GLN A 120 -8.50 8.81 -63.60
N SER A 121 -7.92 9.97 -63.89
CA SER A 121 -8.55 10.99 -64.73
C SER A 121 -8.67 10.53 -66.18
N ARG A 122 -7.63 9.90 -66.73
CA ARG A 122 -7.65 9.29 -68.08
C ARG A 122 -8.67 8.15 -68.17
N PHE A 123 -8.73 7.28 -67.16
CA PHE A 123 -9.73 6.22 -67.07
C PHE A 123 -11.14 6.78 -67.00
N ALA A 124 -11.41 7.76 -66.12
CA ALA A 124 -12.73 8.36 -65.99
C ALA A 124 -13.21 9.01 -67.31
N HIS A 125 -12.29 9.65 -68.04
CA HIS A 125 -12.59 10.17 -69.37
C HIS A 125 -12.89 9.06 -70.37
N ALA A 126 -12.02 8.04 -70.46
CA ALA A 126 -12.16 6.94 -71.41
C ALA A 126 -13.40 6.08 -71.14
N ALA A 127 -13.72 5.81 -69.87
CA ALA A 127 -14.94 5.12 -69.46
C ALA A 127 -16.19 5.92 -69.88
N LYS A 128 -16.16 7.26 -69.74
CA LYS A 128 -17.26 8.13 -70.16
C LYS A 128 -17.42 8.23 -71.68
N THR A 129 -16.32 8.29 -72.44
CA THR A 129 -16.35 8.53 -73.88
C THR A 129 -16.38 7.27 -74.74
N ARG A 130 -15.79 6.17 -74.26
CA ARG A 130 -15.58 4.92 -75.01
C ARG A 130 -16.19 3.69 -74.33
N GLY A 131 -16.68 3.81 -73.09
CA GLY A 131 -17.28 2.70 -72.36
C GLY A 131 -16.30 1.61 -71.90
N ILE A 132 -14.99 1.86 -71.94
CA ILE A 132 -13.98 0.84 -71.62
C ILE A 132 -13.92 0.52 -70.12
N GLY A 133 -13.68 -0.76 -69.81
CA GLY A 133 -13.50 -1.26 -68.45
C GLY A 133 -12.13 -0.91 -67.85
N ILE A 134 -12.00 -1.00 -66.52
CA ILE A 134 -10.73 -0.65 -65.85
C ILE A 134 -9.56 -1.57 -66.23
N THR A 135 -9.82 -2.87 -66.38
CA THR A 135 -8.81 -3.87 -66.77
C THR A 135 -8.28 -3.60 -68.17
N GLU A 136 -9.18 -3.28 -69.10
CA GLU A 136 -8.85 -2.91 -70.48
C GLU A 136 -8.04 -1.62 -70.52
N PHE A 137 -8.45 -0.59 -69.78
CA PHE A 137 -7.68 0.64 -69.65
C PHE A 137 -6.26 0.41 -69.09
N MET A 138 -6.12 -0.46 -68.08
CA MET A 138 -4.83 -0.74 -67.46
C MET A 138 -3.86 -1.48 -68.40
N ALA A 139 -4.38 -2.32 -69.30
CA ALA A 139 -3.56 -3.03 -70.29
C ALA A 139 -2.90 -2.08 -71.30
N ASP A 140 -3.60 -1.01 -71.69
CA ASP A 140 -3.11 -0.03 -72.67
C ASP A 140 -2.36 1.16 -72.03
N ALA A 141 -2.52 1.36 -70.72
CA ALA A 141 -1.97 2.52 -70.03
C ALA A 141 -0.45 2.39 -69.82
N GLN A 142 0.29 3.41 -70.26
CA GLN A 142 1.74 3.48 -70.01
C GLN A 142 2.05 3.94 -68.58
N PRO A 143 3.08 3.35 -67.91
CA PRO A 143 3.53 3.77 -66.59
C PRO A 143 4.12 5.19 -66.64
N LEU A 144 3.97 5.94 -65.56
CA LEU A 144 4.45 7.32 -65.46
C LEU A 144 5.59 7.43 -64.44
N GLY A 145 6.54 8.32 -64.72
CA GLY A 145 7.64 8.65 -63.80
C GLY A 145 7.16 9.34 -62.53
N ALA A 146 8.02 9.30 -61.51
CA ALA A 146 7.79 9.92 -60.20
C ALA A 146 7.59 11.43 -60.34
N LEU A 147 6.76 11.99 -59.46
CA LEU A 147 6.59 13.42 -59.30
C LEU A 147 7.60 13.97 -58.29
N ALA A 148 7.79 15.30 -58.28
CA ALA A 148 8.59 15.98 -57.27
C ALA A 148 8.06 15.71 -55.86
N THR A 149 8.93 15.83 -54.85
CA THR A 149 8.55 15.71 -53.44
C THR A 149 7.73 16.92 -52.99
N CYS A 150 6.86 16.72 -51.99
CA CYS A 150 6.09 17.77 -51.35
C CYS A 150 6.99 18.90 -50.83
N ALA A 151 6.57 20.14 -51.02
CA ALA A 151 7.30 21.32 -50.55
C ALA A 151 7.26 21.54 -49.03
N VAL A 152 6.43 20.78 -48.30
CA VAL A 152 6.40 20.83 -46.82
C VAL A 152 7.70 20.24 -46.28
N GLY A 153 8.43 21.01 -45.47
CA GLY A 153 9.69 20.58 -44.85
C GLY A 153 9.57 19.24 -44.13
N GLY A 154 10.46 18.29 -44.44
CA GLY A 154 10.47 16.94 -43.86
C GLY A 154 9.44 15.96 -44.43
N CYS A 155 8.60 16.37 -45.39
CA CYS A 155 7.67 15.46 -46.06
C CYS A 155 8.37 14.71 -47.21
N SER A 156 8.31 13.38 -47.20
CA SER A 156 8.91 12.52 -48.25
C SER A 156 7.92 12.11 -49.35
N HIS A 157 6.65 12.52 -49.25
CA HIS A 157 5.61 12.13 -50.21
C HIS A 157 5.73 12.91 -51.51
N GLN A 158 5.49 12.25 -52.64
CA GLN A 158 5.35 12.92 -53.94
C GLN A 158 4.17 13.90 -53.94
N VAL A 159 4.30 14.98 -54.71
CA VAL A 159 3.20 15.92 -54.93
C VAL A 159 2.00 15.22 -55.55
N PHE A 160 0.82 15.72 -55.24
CA PHE A 160 -0.43 15.14 -55.71
C PHE A 160 -0.58 15.23 -57.23
N HIS A 161 -0.12 16.34 -57.82
CA HIS A 161 -0.23 16.67 -59.23
C HIS A 161 0.88 17.66 -59.61
N PRO A 162 1.39 17.69 -60.85
CA PRO A 162 2.41 18.67 -61.27
C PRO A 162 2.04 20.15 -61.02
N SER A 163 0.75 20.47 -60.95
CA SER A 163 0.26 21.84 -60.73
C SER A 163 0.15 22.26 -59.26
N THR A 164 0.62 21.44 -58.32
CA THR A 164 0.60 21.78 -56.89
C THR A 164 1.91 21.35 -56.22
N PRO A 165 2.47 22.16 -55.31
CA PRO A 165 3.67 21.79 -54.58
C PRO A 165 3.40 20.83 -53.42
N LEU A 166 2.14 20.38 -53.22
CA LEU A 166 1.72 19.64 -52.04
C LEU A 166 1.38 18.18 -52.37
N CYS A 167 1.69 17.25 -51.46
CA CYS A 167 1.17 15.88 -51.50
C CYS A 167 -0.34 15.86 -51.26
N GLN A 168 -0.97 14.69 -51.46
CA GLN A 168 -2.43 14.58 -51.30
C GLN A 168 -2.91 15.01 -49.90
N SER A 169 -2.22 14.58 -48.85
CA SER A 169 -2.59 14.87 -47.47
C SER A 169 -2.45 16.35 -47.12
N HIS A 170 -1.34 16.99 -47.50
CA HIS A 170 -1.13 18.42 -47.29
C HIS A 170 -2.04 19.28 -48.16
N ARG A 171 -2.35 18.85 -49.38
CA ARG A 171 -3.35 19.53 -50.22
C ARG A 171 -4.75 19.48 -49.61
N SER A 172 -5.13 18.36 -48.98
CA SER A 172 -6.38 18.27 -48.22
C SER A 172 -6.39 19.20 -47.01
N GLN A 173 -5.25 19.36 -46.30
CA GLN A 173 -5.13 20.34 -45.22
C GLN A 173 -5.26 21.78 -45.74
N TYR A 174 -4.57 22.11 -46.83
CA TYR A 174 -4.62 23.41 -47.48
C TYR A 174 -6.05 23.79 -47.89
N ARG A 175 -6.78 22.88 -48.55
CA ARG A 175 -8.20 23.08 -48.88
C ARG A 175 -9.08 23.24 -47.65
N GLY A 176 -8.85 22.45 -46.61
CA GLY A 176 -9.60 22.54 -45.36
C GLY A 176 -9.44 23.90 -44.64
N ARG A 177 -8.34 24.64 -44.87
CA ARG A 177 -8.20 26.03 -44.40
C ARG A 177 -9.17 26.97 -45.12
N GLN A 178 -9.28 26.81 -46.44
CA GLN A 178 -10.20 27.60 -47.28
C GLN A 178 -11.65 27.32 -46.87
N ASP A 179 -12.00 26.06 -46.65
CA ASP A 179 -13.34 25.65 -46.20
C ASP A 179 -13.68 26.22 -44.80
N ARG A 180 -12.67 26.50 -43.96
CA ARG A 180 -12.82 27.13 -42.64
C ARG A 180 -12.84 28.66 -42.66
N GLY A 181 -12.71 29.28 -43.83
CA GLY A 181 -12.67 30.75 -43.97
C GLY A 181 -11.40 31.39 -43.41
N GLU A 182 -10.30 30.62 -43.29
CA GLU A 182 -9.01 31.17 -42.88
C GLU A 182 -8.44 32.11 -43.95
N PRO A 183 -7.59 33.11 -43.60
CA PRO A 183 -7.03 34.05 -44.55
C PRO A 183 -6.37 33.33 -45.74
N PRO A 184 -6.61 33.79 -46.99
CA PRO A 184 -6.04 33.16 -48.17
C PRO A 184 -4.53 33.34 -48.18
N ILE A 185 -3.83 32.21 -48.23
CA ILE A 185 -2.37 32.11 -48.37
C ILE A 185 -2.06 31.25 -49.59
N ASP A 186 -0.91 31.45 -50.21
CA ASP A 186 -0.49 30.60 -51.34
C ASP A 186 -0.03 29.21 -50.86
N ALA A 187 0.10 28.26 -51.80
CA ALA A 187 0.44 26.87 -51.45
C ALA A 187 1.87 26.68 -50.95
N HIS A 188 2.81 27.55 -51.34
CA HIS A 188 4.20 27.55 -50.83
C HIS A 188 4.28 28.20 -49.46
N GLU A 189 3.57 29.29 -49.22
CA GLU A 189 3.40 29.92 -47.92
C GLU A 189 2.73 28.97 -46.92
N PHE A 190 1.72 28.21 -47.36
CA PHE A 190 1.18 27.10 -46.59
C PHE A 190 2.25 26.04 -46.33
N ALA A 191 3.04 25.67 -47.33
CA ALA A 191 4.06 24.64 -47.16
C ALA A 191 5.14 25.02 -46.13
N ALA A 192 5.50 26.31 -46.06
CA ALA A 192 6.47 26.85 -45.11
C ALA A 192 6.01 26.77 -43.65
N GLN A 193 4.71 26.81 -43.39
CA GLN A 193 4.12 26.74 -42.04
C GLN A 193 3.50 25.37 -41.70
N ALA A 194 3.31 24.50 -42.69
CA ALA A 194 2.69 23.19 -42.50
C ALA A 194 3.65 22.23 -41.78
N LEU A 195 3.09 21.37 -40.94
CA LEU A 195 3.85 20.35 -40.23
C LEU A 195 4.12 19.13 -41.12
N PRO A 196 5.27 18.44 -40.96
CA PRO A 196 5.54 17.20 -41.66
C PRO A 196 4.47 16.15 -41.34
N LEU A 197 4.27 15.22 -42.28
CA LEU A 197 3.49 14.02 -41.98
C LEU A 197 4.33 13.13 -41.06
N ILE A 198 3.76 12.78 -39.91
CA ILE A 198 4.41 11.94 -38.91
C ILE A 198 3.66 10.63 -38.73
N ARG A 199 4.39 9.55 -38.47
CA ARG A 199 3.85 8.21 -38.20
C ARG A 199 3.12 8.18 -36.86
N SER A 200 2.39 7.11 -36.60
CA SER A 200 1.64 6.94 -35.35
C SER A 200 2.54 6.85 -34.11
N HIS A 201 3.78 6.39 -34.27
CA HIS A 201 4.80 6.26 -33.24
C HIS A 201 5.78 7.46 -33.23
N GLU A 202 5.38 8.60 -33.79
CA GLU A 202 6.17 9.83 -33.84
C GLU A 202 5.42 11.01 -33.22
N PHE A 203 6.18 11.99 -32.72
CA PHE A 203 5.71 13.36 -32.50
C PHE A 203 6.75 14.36 -33.02
N THR A 204 6.32 15.56 -33.40
CA THR A 204 7.22 16.62 -33.88
C THR A 204 7.12 17.84 -32.98
N LEU A 205 8.24 18.54 -32.79
CA LEU A 205 8.29 19.88 -32.18
C LEU A 205 8.41 20.99 -33.24
N ALA A 206 8.35 20.64 -34.53
CA ALA A 206 8.23 21.61 -35.60
C ALA A 206 6.94 22.43 -35.39
N GLY A 207 7.02 23.74 -35.63
CA GLY A 207 5.91 24.68 -35.41
C GLY A 207 5.71 25.14 -33.96
N CYS A 208 6.55 24.70 -33.01
CA CYS A 208 6.68 25.37 -31.71
C CYS A 208 7.69 26.53 -31.81
N THR A 209 7.48 27.59 -31.03
CA THR A 209 8.50 28.64 -30.83
C THR A 209 9.76 28.03 -30.22
N ASP A 210 10.91 28.69 -30.41
CA ASP A 210 12.19 28.18 -29.88
C ASP A 210 12.15 28.04 -28.35
N LEU A 211 11.48 28.99 -27.67
CA LEU A 211 11.28 28.90 -26.22
C LEU A 211 10.44 27.67 -25.81
N VAL A 212 9.26 27.46 -26.44
CA VAL A 212 8.42 26.28 -26.12
C VAL A 212 9.16 24.98 -26.43
N ARG A 213 9.97 24.96 -27.50
CA ARG A 213 10.80 23.81 -27.85
C ARG A 213 11.84 23.52 -26.77
N ALA A 214 12.58 24.53 -26.31
CA ALA A 214 13.55 24.39 -25.22
C ALA A 214 12.90 23.92 -23.91
N GLU A 215 11.73 24.49 -23.56
CA GLU A 215 10.97 24.08 -22.37
C GLU A 215 10.48 22.62 -22.46
N LEU A 216 9.94 22.21 -23.61
CA LEU A 216 9.49 20.83 -23.84
C LEU A 216 10.66 19.84 -23.80
N LEU A 217 11.78 20.14 -24.46
CA LEU A 217 12.97 19.30 -24.45
C LEU A 217 13.55 19.17 -23.04
N TRP A 218 13.66 20.27 -22.31
CA TRP A 218 14.18 20.24 -20.95
C TRP A 218 13.29 19.37 -20.03
N ILE A 219 11.96 19.53 -20.11
CA ILE A 219 11.02 18.69 -19.35
C ILE A 219 11.17 17.22 -19.73
N LEU A 220 11.29 16.89 -21.03
CA LEU A 220 11.42 15.51 -21.48
C LEU A 220 12.70 14.87 -20.93
N GLN A 221 13.83 15.57 -21.04
CA GLN A 221 15.12 15.10 -20.54
C GLN A 221 15.13 14.96 -19.01
N GLU A 222 14.59 15.93 -18.28
CA GLU A 222 14.48 15.87 -16.81
C GLU A 222 13.63 14.67 -16.37
N ARG A 223 12.51 14.42 -17.06
CA ARG A 223 11.65 13.27 -16.79
C ARG A 223 12.33 11.94 -17.09
N ASP A 224 13.07 11.87 -18.19
CA ASP A 224 13.79 10.66 -18.59
C ASP A 224 14.91 10.33 -17.61
N ARG A 225 15.66 11.34 -17.13
CA ARG A 225 16.65 11.23 -16.05
C ARG A 225 16.03 10.69 -14.75
N ARG A 226 14.77 11.04 -14.48
CA ARG A 226 13.99 10.52 -13.33
C ARG A 226 13.36 9.14 -13.59
N GLY A 227 13.61 8.54 -14.74
CA GLY A 227 13.13 7.21 -15.09
C GLY A 227 11.69 7.16 -15.62
N PHE A 228 11.06 8.30 -15.92
CA PHE A 228 9.72 8.29 -16.49
C PHE A 228 9.73 7.95 -17.98
N GLY A 229 8.79 7.11 -18.40
CA GLY A 229 8.58 6.83 -19.82
C GLY A 229 7.96 7.99 -20.61
N ILE A 230 8.18 7.99 -21.92
CA ILE A 230 7.67 8.97 -22.88
C ILE A 230 6.46 8.40 -23.61
N SER A 231 5.31 9.07 -23.48
CA SER A 231 4.06 8.68 -24.15
C SER A 231 3.84 9.51 -25.40
N LEU A 232 3.93 8.88 -26.57
CA LEU A 232 3.80 9.57 -27.85
C LEU A 232 2.43 10.21 -28.04
N LEU A 233 1.34 9.52 -27.71
CA LEU A 233 -0.01 10.08 -27.79
C LEU A 233 -0.15 11.34 -26.92
N ARG A 234 0.35 11.31 -25.67
CA ARG A 234 0.28 12.47 -24.77
C ARG A 234 1.13 13.62 -25.29
N MET A 235 2.32 13.34 -25.83
CA MET A 235 3.18 14.35 -26.43
C MET A 235 2.55 15.00 -27.66
N ARG A 236 1.94 14.22 -28.56
CA ARG A 236 1.20 14.78 -29.71
C ARG A 236 0.08 15.71 -29.29
N ASN A 237 -0.73 15.29 -28.30
CA ASN A 237 -1.83 16.12 -27.81
C ASN A 237 -1.32 17.35 -27.07
N LEU A 238 -0.17 17.26 -26.37
CA LEU A 238 0.47 18.40 -25.72
C LEU A 238 1.01 19.42 -26.74
N VAL A 239 1.78 18.98 -27.74
CA VAL A 239 2.31 19.86 -28.78
C VAL A 239 1.18 20.60 -29.49
N LYS A 240 0.08 19.90 -29.77
CA LYS A 240 -1.13 20.51 -30.34
C LYS A 240 -1.70 21.60 -29.42
N ALA A 241 -1.71 21.40 -28.11
CA ALA A 241 -2.18 22.38 -27.13
C ALA A 241 -1.19 23.55 -26.89
N ALA A 242 0.10 23.32 -27.13
CA ALA A 242 1.14 24.34 -27.04
C ALA A 242 1.33 25.14 -28.34
N HIS A 243 0.66 24.74 -29.42
CA HIS A 243 0.76 25.42 -30.71
C HIS A 243 0.24 26.87 -30.60
N GLY A 244 1.07 27.83 -30.98
CA GLY A 244 0.78 29.27 -30.86
C GLY A 244 1.04 29.88 -29.47
N ALA A 245 1.41 29.08 -28.47
CA ALA A 245 1.82 29.61 -27.16
C ALA A 245 3.25 30.17 -27.23
N ARG A 246 3.54 31.23 -26.45
CA ARG A 246 4.90 31.79 -26.38
C ARG A 246 5.79 31.01 -25.42
N THR A 247 5.18 30.47 -24.38
CA THR A 247 5.79 29.59 -23.38
C THR A 247 4.80 28.46 -23.06
N LEU A 248 5.33 27.31 -22.64
CA LEU A 248 4.55 26.17 -22.19
C LEU A 248 3.68 26.51 -20.96
N PHE A 249 4.01 27.55 -20.19
CA PHE A 249 3.14 28.03 -19.10
C PHE A 249 1.79 28.58 -19.59
N GLU A 250 1.70 29.03 -20.85
CA GLU A 250 0.48 29.52 -21.50
C GLU A 250 -0.31 28.39 -22.18
N ALA A 251 0.24 27.18 -22.29
CA ALA A 251 -0.42 26.08 -22.98
C ALA A 251 -1.70 25.66 -22.24
N THR A 252 -2.83 25.75 -22.94
CA THR A 252 -4.14 25.33 -22.42
C THR A 252 -4.64 24.10 -23.18
N ALA A 253 -5.00 23.05 -22.45
CA ALA A 253 -5.48 21.81 -23.03
C ALA A 253 -6.90 21.52 -22.56
N SER A 254 -7.76 21.11 -23.48
CA SER A 254 -9.11 20.59 -23.18
C SER A 254 -9.09 19.07 -22.91
N ASP A 255 -8.07 18.36 -23.39
CA ASP A 255 -7.90 16.91 -23.19
C ASP A 255 -7.46 16.61 -21.75
N ALA A 256 -8.25 15.81 -21.02
CA ALA A 256 -8.01 15.48 -19.62
C ALA A 256 -6.65 14.78 -19.36
N HIS A 257 -6.16 13.99 -20.32
CA HIS A 257 -4.85 13.34 -20.22
C HIS A 257 -3.70 14.34 -20.39
N VAL A 258 -3.85 15.32 -21.29
CA VAL A 258 -2.86 16.42 -21.44
C VAL A 258 -2.90 17.35 -20.24
N VAL A 259 -4.07 17.71 -19.71
CA VAL A 259 -4.19 18.49 -18.48
C VAL A 259 -3.48 17.78 -17.33
N SER A 260 -3.68 16.47 -17.21
CA SER A 260 -2.98 15.64 -16.23
C SER A 260 -1.46 15.63 -16.48
N PHE A 261 -1.03 15.54 -17.73
CA PHE A 261 0.39 15.62 -18.09
C PHE A 261 1.01 16.96 -17.72
N LEU A 262 0.42 18.08 -18.13
CA LEU A 262 0.86 19.43 -17.77
C LEU A 262 0.91 19.64 -16.26
N ARG A 263 -0.09 19.15 -15.52
CA ARG A 263 -0.08 19.20 -14.05
C ARG A 263 1.09 18.46 -13.43
N MET A 264 1.61 17.42 -14.09
CA MET A 264 2.80 16.69 -13.63
C MET A 264 4.11 17.34 -14.06
N THR A 265 4.16 17.98 -15.23
CA THR A 265 5.41 18.44 -15.85
C THR A 265 5.71 19.91 -15.62
N LEU A 266 4.70 20.78 -15.67
CA LEU A 266 4.86 22.22 -15.41
C LEU A 266 5.48 22.52 -14.05
N PRO A 267 5.22 21.78 -12.96
CA PRO A 267 5.88 22.05 -11.69
C PRO A 267 7.41 21.92 -11.73
N LEU A 268 7.95 21.01 -12.56
CA LEU A 268 9.39 20.90 -12.77
C LEU A 268 9.95 22.13 -13.47
N LEU A 269 9.23 22.61 -14.49
CA LEU A 269 9.59 23.82 -15.21
C LEU A 269 9.47 25.06 -14.32
N ARG A 270 8.45 25.13 -13.45
CA ARG A 270 8.30 26.21 -12.44
C ARG A 270 9.43 26.21 -11.43
N GLN A 271 9.86 25.04 -10.97
CA GLN A 271 11.02 24.91 -10.08
C GLN A 271 12.27 25.49 -10.75
N GLN A 272 12.51 25.11 -12.01
CA GLN A 272 13.66 25.58 -12.77
C GLN A 272 13.58 27.09 -13.06
N ARG A 273 12.38 27.60 -13.34
CA ARG A 273 12.12 29.03 -13.53
C ARG A 273 12.35 29.83 -12.24
N GLY A 274 11.88 29.33 -11.10
CA GLY A 274 12.13 29.94 -9.80
C GLY A 274 13.63 29.98 -9.46
N ALA A 275 14.38 28.92 -9.79
CA ALA A 275 15.84 28.91 -9.63
C ALA A 275 16.54 29.95 -10.53
N PHE A 276 16.04 30.16 -11.75
CA PHE A 276 16.53 31.20 -12.66
C PHE A 276 16.22 32.62 -12.16
N GLU A 277 15.02 32.82 -11.60
CA GLU A 277 14.55 34.11 -11.08
C GLU A 277 15.04 34.42 -9.65
N GLY A 278 15.66 33.45 -8.96
CA GLY A 278 16.07 33.58 -7.56
C GLY A 278 14.90 33.57 -6.56
N ILE A 279 13.75 33.01 -6.95
CA ILE A 279 12.53 32.98 -6.13
C ILE A 279 12.54 31.74 -5.22
N ASP A 280 12.42 31.95 -3.90
CA ASP A 280 12.16 30.87 -2.95
C ASP A 280 10.70 30.43 -3.02
N LEU A 281 10.44 29.37 -3.79
CA LEU A 281 9.10 28.78 -3.96
C LEU A 281 8.48 28.28 -2.64
N THR A 282 9.25 28.23 -1.55
CA THR A 282 8.85 27.73 -0.24
C THR A 282 8.37 28.84 0.69
N GLU A 283 8.58 30.10 0.31
CA GLU A 283 8.13 31.29 1.04
C GLU A 283 6.61 31.38 1.11
N PRO A 284 5.82 31.16 0.03
CA PRO A 284 4.36 31.10 0.14
C PRO A 284 3.90 29.97 1.05
N ASP A 285 2.74 30.13 1.69
CA ASP A 285 2.16 29.09 2.54
C ASP A 285 1.60 27.90 1.75
N ARG A 286 1.32 28.11 0.46
CA ARG A 286 0.72 27.08 -0.40
C ARG A 286 1.80 26.41 -1.23
N TRP A 287 2.21 25.21 -0.83
CA TRP A 287 3.19 24.41 -1.53
C TRP A 287 2.52 23.44 -2.49
N GLY A 288 2.65 23.73 -3.79
CA GLY A 288 2.25 22.85 -4.87
C GLY A 288 3.33 21.82 -5.23
N PRO A 289 3.10 21.02 -6.29
CA PRO A 289 4.04 19.98 -6.70
C PRO A 289 5.47 20.50 -6.98
N GLU A 290 5.62 21.76 -7.36
CA GLU A 290 6.91 22.43 -7.64
C GLU A 290 7.80 22.52 -6.39
N VAL A 291 7.20 22.61 -5.20
CA VAL A 291 7.89 22.58 -3.92
C VAL A 291 7.99 21.15 -3.39
N LEU A 292 6.93 20.35 -3.58
CA LEU A 292 6.83 19.02 -2.98
C LEU A 292 7.76 17.98 -3.61
N ASP A 293 8.28 18.27 -4.81
CA ASP A 293 9.20 17.40 -5.52
C ASP A 293 10.58 17.26 -4.85
N ARG A 294 11.00 18.26 -4.05
CA ARG A 294 12.26 18.21 -3.28
C ARG A 294 12.25 17.22 -2.11
N PHE A 295 11.06 16.77 -1.68
CA PHE A 295 10.93 15.87 -0.54
C PHE A 295 11.05 14.40 -0.98
N PRO A 296 11.82 13.57 -0.25
CA PRO A 296 11.97 12.15 -0.58
C PRO A 296 10.64 11.42 -0.44
N SER A 297 10.42 10.35 -1.21
CA SER A 297 9.23 9.50 -1.08
C SER A 297 9.64 8.04 -0.98
N ALA A 298 9.07 7.31 -0.01
CA ALA A 298 9.33 5.88 0.13
C ALA A 298 8.76 5.06 -1.04
N ALA A 299 7.67 5.54 -1.64
CA ALA A 299 7.03 4.88 -2.77
C ALA A 299 7.65 5.26 -4.12
N GLY A 300 8.62 6.18 -4.18
CA GLY A 300 9.18 6.74 -5.42
C GLY A 300 8.15 7.41 -6.35
N THR A 301 6.89 7.51 -5.94
CA THR A 301 5.79 8.14 -6.69
C THR A 301 5.00 9.04 -5.76
N ARG A 302 4.87 10.32 -6.12
CA ARG A 302 4.20 11.35 -5.33
C ARG A 302 2.75 11.52 -5.79
N SER A 303 1.83 11.87 -4.88
CA SER A 303 0.45 12.22 -5.29
C SER A 303 0.47 13.59 -5.99
N ARG A 304 0.07 13.57 -7.26
CA ARG A 304 0.24 14.67 -8.23
C ARG A 304 -0.76 15.81 -8.07
N ASN A 305 -1.74 15.64 -7.17
CA ASN A 305 -2.76 16.65 -6.84
C ASN A 305 -2.62 17.15 -5.40
N LEU A 306 -1.60 16.70 -4.66
CA LEU A 306 -1.44 17.14 -3.29
C LEU A 306 -0.89 18.56 -3.27
N VAL A 307 -1.58 19.42 -2.52
CA VAL A 307 -1.10 20.73 -2.11
C VAL A 307 -0.96 20.69 -0.60
N ILE A 308 0.18 21.14 -0.09
CA ILE A 308 0.38 21.37 1.34
C ILE A 308 0.12 22.84 1.56
N ASP A 309 -1.02 23.15 2.18
CA ASP A 309 -1.42 24.53 2.45
C ASP A 309 -1.21 24.84 3.94
N TRP A 310 -0.09 25.48 4.24
CA TRP A 310 0.30 25.88 5.59
C TRP A 310 -0.61 26.96 6.18
N SER A 311 -1.42 27.64 5.36
CA SER A 311 -2.41 28.61 5.85
C SER A 311 -3.47 27.96 6.75
N ALA A 312 -3.66 26.64 6.64
CA ALA A 312 -4.49 25.85 7.54
C ALA A 312 -4.00 25.80 9.00
N VAL A 313 -2.77 26.26 9.28
CA VAL A 313 -2.27 26.48 10.64
C VAL A 313 -2.49 27.96 10.97
N GLY A 314 -3.57 28.29 11.68
CA GLY A 314 -3.93 29.68 12.01
C GLY A 314 -2.89 30.42 12.85
N CYS A 315 -2.25 29.71 13.79
CA CYS A 315 -1.20 30.24 14.65
C CYS A 315 0.10 30.49 13.84
N GLY A 316 0.45 31.76 13.65
CA GLY A 316 1.53 32.18 12.73
C GLY A 316 2.90 31.65 13.10
N TRP A 317 3.26 31.63 14.38
CA TRP A 317 4.57 31.11 14.80
C TRP A 317 4.63 29.57 14.68
N LEU A 318 3.55 28.84 14.99
CA LEU A 318 3.49 27.39 14.76
C LEU A 318 3.59 27.05 13.26
N ARG A 319 2.96 27.86 12.39
CA ARG A 319 3.06 27.73 10.94
C ARG A 319 4.52 27.85 10.48
N MET A 320 5.22 28.87 10.97
CA MET A 320 6.64 29.09 10.67
C MET A 320 7.53 27.96 11.16
N LEU A 321 7.30 27.42 12.36
CA LEU A 321 8.03 26.25 12.85
C LEU A 321 7.79 25.01 11.97
N GLY A 322 6.55 24.78 11.55
CA GLY A 322 6.22 23.69 10.63
C GLY A 322 6.92 23.79 9.28
N LYS A 323 6.93 24.99 8.68
CA LYS A 323 7.66 25.26 7.42
C LYS A 323 9.16 25.08 7.61
N THR A 324 9.74 25.59 8.70
CA THR A 324 11.18 25.50 9.00
C THR A 324 11.61 24.05 9.17
N TRP A 325 10.90 23.29 10.01
CA TRP A 325 11.13 21.85 10.17
C TRP A 325 11.09 21.12 8.83
N ALA A 326 10.08 21.38 7.99
CA ALA A 326 9.96 20.71 6.70
C ALA A 326 11.13 21.07 5.75
N LYS A 327 11.54 22.34 5.70
CA LYS A 327 12.66 22.79 4.86
C LYS A 327 13.98 22.16 5.27
N GLU A 328 14.27 22.10 6.56
CA GLU A 328 15.59 21.68 7.07
C GLU A 328 15.73 20.17 7.26
N THR A 329 14.64 19.47 7.60
CA THR A 329 14.69 18.00 7.81
C THR A 329 14.36 17.19 6.57
N LEU A 330 13.80 17.83 5.52
CA LEU A 330 13.32 17.19 4.29
C LEU A 330 12.62 15.85 4.58
N PRO A 331 11.55 15.86 5.40
CA PRO A 331 10.88 14.64 5.79
C PRO A 331 10.31 13.94 4.56
N ARG A 332 10.09 12.62 4.66
CA ARG A 332 9.41 11.91 3.58
C ARG A 332 8.07 12.58 3.28
N TYR A 333 7.77 12.72 2.00
CA TYR A 333 6.57 13.35 1.45
C TYR A 333 5.29 12.88 2.15
N GLU A 334 5.20 11.60 2.49
CA GLU A 334 4.06 10.99 3.16
C GLU A 334 3.81 11.54 4.59
N HIS A 335 4.81 12.17 5.20
CA HIS A 335 4.74 12.76 6.55
C HIS A 335 4.35 14.24 6.57
N LEU A 336 4.40 14.94 5.43
CA LEU A 336 4.04 16.36 5.36
C LEU A 336 2.57 16.60 5.71
N ARG A 337 1.64 15.88 5.07
CA ARG A 337 0.20 16.05 5.32
C ARG A 337 -0.20 15.65 6.75
N PRO A 338 0.26 14.50 7.31
CA PRO A 338 0.05 14.19 8.72
C PRO A 338 0.61 15.24 9.69
N SER A 339 1.74 15.87 9.38
CA SER A 339 2.34 16.90 10.22
C SER A 339 1.60 18.24 10.12
N LEU A 340 1.21 18.65 8.90
CA LEU A 340 0.32 19.80 8.69
C LEU A 340 -0.97 19.62 9.48
N ARG A 341 -1.63 18.46 9.36
CA ARG A 341 -2.87 18.15 10.08
C ARG A 341 -2.68 18.23 11.59
N ALA A 342 -1.56 17.73 12.10
CA ALA A 342 -1.26 17.77 13.53
C ALA A 342 -1.03 19.20 14.03
N LEU A 343 -0.30 20.02 13.26
CA LEU A 343 -0.09 21.43 13.58
C LEU A 343 -1.37 22.27 13.44
N THR A 344 -2.25 21.94 12.49
CA THR A 344 -3.60 22.54 12.42
C THR A 344 -4.38 22.25 13.70
N TRP A 345 -4.38 21.00 14.19
CA TRP A 345 -5.05 20.67 15.46
C TRP A 345 -4.41 21.37 16.66
N ALA A 346 -3.08 21.46 16.69
CA ALA A 346 -2.39 22.23 17.73
C ALA A 346 -2.79 23.71 17.68
N SER A 347 -2.83 24.30 16.47
CA SER A 347 -3.25 25.68 16.26
C SER A 347 -4.69 25.94 16.71
N GLU A 348 -5.63 25.06 16.37
CA GLU A 348 -7.02 25.16 16.82
C GLU A 348 -7.14 25.09 18.35
N ALA A 349 -6.31 24.26 19.00
CA ALA A 349 -6.31 24.16 20.46
C ALA A 349 -5.81 25.45 21.14
N LEU A 350 -5.01 26.25 20.45
CA LEU A 350 -4.49 27.52 20.96
C LEU A 350 -5.37 28.72 20.63
N GLU A 351 -6.33 28.60 19.70
CA GLU A 351 -7.06 29.72 19.07
C GLU A 351 -7.63 30.76 20.04
N PHE A 352 -8.08 30.32 21.22
CA PHE A 352 -8.68 31.18 22.25
C PHE A 352 -7.71 31.62 23.36
N GLY A 353 -6.45 31.20 23.31
CA GLY A 353 -5.43 31.50 24.32
C GLY A 353 -4.45 32.59 23.88
N PRO A 354 -3.75 33.25 24.83
CA PRO A 354 -2.74 34.27 24.52
C PRO A 354 -1.56 33.71 23.70
N ALA A 355 -1.28 32.41 23.82
CA ALA A 355 -0.26 31.71 23.07
C ALA A 355 -0.52 31.66 21.55
N PHE A 356 -1.73 31.94 21.08
CA PHE A 356 -2.06 31.93 19.65
C PHE A 356 -1.32 33.03 18.87
N THR A 357 -1.29 34.24 19.44
CA THR A 357 -0.66 35.43 18.85
C THR A 357 0.73 35.68 19.43
N ASP A 358 0.93 35.47 20.73
CA ASP A 358 2.21 35.68 21.41
C ASP A 358 2.86 34.35 21.82
N ARG A 359 3.93 33.98 21.12
CA ARG A 359 4.71 32.77 21.39
C ARG A 359 5.36 32.75 22.79
N ARG A 360 5.56 33.90 23.42
CA ARG A 360 6.15 34.02 24.76
C ARG A 360 5.18 33.62 25.88
N ALA A 361 3.87 33.66 25.60
CA ALA A 361 2.84 33.23 26.54
C ALA A 361 2.65 31.70 26.59
N ALA A 362 3.29 30.95 25.68
CA ALA A 362 3.11 29.51 25.56
C ALA A 362 3.73 28.73 26.74
N GLY A 363 2.97 27.83 27.36
CA GLY A 363 3.39 27.08 28.54
C GLY A 363 2.84 25.66 28.66
N ARG A 364 2.88 25.11 29.88
CA ARG A 364 2.41 23.73 30.16
C ARG A 364 0.91 23.56 29.92
N GLY A 365 0.11 24.58 30.25
CA GLY A 365 -1.34 24.57 30.06
C GLY A 365 -1.73 24.41 28.59
N ASP A 366 -1.02 25.08 27.69
CA ASP A 366 -1.24 24.99 26.25
C ASP A 366 -0.91 23.60 25.70
N ILE A 367 0.16 22.96 26.18
CA ILE A 367 0.48 21.56 25.83
C ILE A 367 -0.64 20.62 26.30
N ALA A 368 -1.17 20.81 27.50
CA ALA A 368 -2.30 20.03 27.98
C ALA A 368 -3.54 20.23 27.09
N ALA A 369 -3.86 21.48 26.73
CA ALA A 369 -4.96 21.80 25.81
C ALA A 369 -4.80 21.15 24.43
N ILE A 370 -3.59 21.15 23.87
CA ILE A 370 -3.27 20.47 22.60
C ILE A 370 -3.50 18.96 22.69
N ILE A 371 -3.02 18.32 23.76
CA ILE A 371 -3.19 16.86 23.98
C ILE A 371 -4.67 16.51 24.04
N ASP A 372 -5.41 17.25 24.85
CA ASP A 372 -6.84 17.08 25.05
C ASP A 372 -7.64 17.28 23.77
N HIS A 373 -7.34 18.35 23.02
CA HIS A 373 -7.98 18.64 21.75
C HIS A 373 -7.74 17.53 20.73
N CYS A 374 -6.50 17.06 20.59
CA CYS A 374 -6.16 15.96 19.67
C CYS A 374 -6.92 14.68 20.01
N ARG A 375 -7.07 14.35 21.29
CA ARG A 375 -7.77 13.15 21.77
C ARG A 375 -9.29 13.22 21.61
N ARG A 376 -9.88 14.42 21.61
CA ARG A 376 -11.33 14.65 21.39
C ARG A 376 -11.73 14.72 19.91
N LYS A 377 -10.78 14.70 18.97
CA LYS A 377 -11.11 14.78 17.54
C LYS A 377 -11.92 13.57 17.07
N THR A 378 -12.91 13.87 16.23
CA THR A 378 -13.80 12.90 15.60
C THR A 378 -13.63 12.90 14.08
N ALA A 379 -13.99 11.78 13.46
CA ALA A 379 -14.13 11.67 12.02
C ALA A 379 -15.32 12.52 11.52
N ALA A 380 -15.40 12.74 10.20
CA ALA A 380 -16.51 13.48 9.59
C ALA A 380 -17.90 12.87 9.87
N THR A 381 -17.93 11.57 10.22
CA THR A 381 -19.14 10.84 10.61
C THR A 381 -19.56 11.07 12.06
N GLY A 382 -18.82 11.89 12.82
CA GLY A 382 -19.02 12.10 14.26
C GLY A 382 -18.41 11.01 15.15
N ALA A 383 -17.94 9.90 14.58
CA ALA A 383 -17.30 8.82 15.34
C ALA A 383 -15.91 9.26 15.87
N PRO A 384 -15.52 8.89 17.10
CA PRO A 384 -14.18 9.17 17.62
C PRO A 384 -13.11 8.48 16.76
N PHE A 385 -11.97 9.15 16.57
CA PHE A 385 -10.81 8.48 15.98
C PHE A 385 -10.30 7.38 16.91
N ALA A 386 -9.70 6.34 16.33
CA ALA A 386 -8.95 5.36 17.12
C ALA A 386 -7.87 6.07 17.93
N GLY A 387 -7.67 5.68 19.20
CA GLY A 387 -6.69 6.34 20.08
C GLY A 387 -5.28 6.44 19.49
N SER A 388 -4.85 5.40 18.76
CA SER A 388 -3.56 5.40 18.06
C SER A 388 -3.44 6.51 17.01
N TYR A 389 -4.54 6.90 16.36
CA TYR A 389 -4.52 7.96 15.35
C TYR A 389 -4.27 9.33 15.98
N ALA A 390 -4.89 9.62 17.12
CA ALA A 390 -4.64 10.85 17.88
C ALA A 390 -3.19 10.88 18.40
N ASP A 391 -2.70 9.76 18.93
CA ASP A 391 -1.32 9.63 19.41
C ASP A 391 -0.29 9.78 18.29
N ASP A 392 -0.57 9.28 17.08
CA ASP A 392 0.28 9.52 15.90
C ASP A 392 0.37 11.01 15.54
N ARG A 393 -0.71 11.80 15.76
CA ARG A 393 -0.69 13.26 15.54
C ARG A 393 0.11 13.96 16.64
N LEU A 394 -0.05 13.55 17.90
CA LEU A 394 0.79 14.04 18.99
C LEU A 394 2.27 13.69 18.78
N GLY A 395 2.56 12.52 18.23
CA GLY A 395 3.90 12.11 17.80
C GLY A 395 4.48 13.04 16.74
N ASN A 396 3.69 13.44 15.74
CA ASN A 396 4.12 14.41 14.73
C ASN A 396 4.40 15.80 15.33
N ILE A 397 3.52 16.30 16.22
CA ILE A 397 3.74 17.57 16.92
C ILE A 397 5.04 17.51 17.71
N LYS A 398 5.25 16.41 18.46
CA LYS A 398 6.49 16.19 19.22
C LYS A 398 7.72 16.20 18.31
N ALA A 399 7.64 15.58 17.14
CA ALA A 399 8.76 15.54 16.18
C ALA A 399 9.12 16.94 15.67
N VAL A 400 8.12 17.74 15.26
CA VAL A 400 8.31 19.11 14.79
C VAL A 400 8.89 19.99 15.89
N LEU A 401 8.21 20.04 17.06
CA LEU A 401 8.64 20.90 18.18
C LEU A 401 9.99 20.47 18.75
N GLY A 402 10.23 19.16 18.85
CA GLY A 402 11.50 18.62 19.33
C GLY A 402 12.68 19.04 18.45
N TYR A 403 12.51 18.94 17.13
CA TYR A 403 13.52 19.39 16.17
C TYR A 403 13.76 20.90 16.29
N CYS A 404 12.69 21.71 16.18
CA CYS A 404 12.81 23.17 16.22
C CYS A 404 13.44 23.66 17.51
N ARG A 405 13.17 23.00 18.64
CA ARG A 405 13.83 23.30 19.92
C ARG A 405 15.30 22.96 19.90
N SER A 406 15.68 21.77 19.40
CA SER A 406 17.10 21.38 19.33
C SER A 406 17.93 22.22 18.35
N ALA A 407 17.27 22.81 17.34
CA ALA A 407 17.90 23.63 16.31
C ALA A 407 17.92 25.14 16.63
N GLY A 408 17.43 25.57 17.81
CA GLY A 408 17.42 26.99 18.21
C GLY A 408 16.29 27.84 17.62
N HIS A 409 15.34 27.23 16.91
CA HIS A 409 14.19 27.96 16.32
C HIS A 409 13.10 28.32 17.34
N MET A 410 13.27 27.95 18.61
CA MET A 410 12.30 28.14 19.69
C MET A 410 12.86 28.93 20.88
N ASP A 411 13.92 29.72 20.69
CA ASP A 411 14.61 30.44 21.77
C ASP A 411 13.70 31.44 22.52
N GLU A 412 12.74 32.06 21.81
CA GLU A 412 11.76 32.97 22.40
C GLU A 412 10.54 32.25 23.02
N ILE A 413 10.47 30.92 22.93
CA ILE A 413 9.34 30.13 23.43
C ILE A 413 9.73 29.50 24.77
N PRO A 414 8.95 29.66 25.84
CA PRO A 414 9.31 29.12 27.14
C PRO A 414 9.64 27.62 27.12
N GLY A 415 10.63 27.21 27.93
CA GLY A 415 11.02 25.80 28.12
C GLY A 415 9.85 24.91 28.56
N ALA A 416 8.88 25.50 29.25
CA ALA A 416 7.64 24.87 29.72
C ALA A 416 6.71 24.37 28.59
N PHE A 417 6.78 24.95 27.40
CA PHE A 417 6.03 24.49 26.23
C PHE A 417 6.77 23.31 25.56
N ALA A 418 6.63 22.11 26.12
CA ALA A 418 7.30 20.91 25.63
C ALA A 418 6.41 19.67 25.67
N LEU A 419 6.25 19.00 24.53
CA LEU A 419 5.54 17.73 24.41
C LEU A 419 6.52 16.55 24.58
N THR A 420 6.44 15.83 25.70
CA THR A 420 7.37 14.76 26.06
C THR A 420 6.81 13.37 25.77
N ALA A 421 7.67 12.33 25.82
CA ALA A 421 7.25 10.95 25.68
C ALA A 421 6.34 10.48 26.84
N ALA A 422 6.44 11.09 28.02
CA ALA A 422 5.59 10.77 29.16
C ALA A 422 4.11 11.12 28.88
N HIS A 423 3.87 12.26 28.24
CA HIS A 423 2.52 12.67 27.84
C HIS A 423 1.85 11.68 26.88
N LEU A 424 2.63 11.05 26.00
CA LEU A 424 2.14 10.05 25.05
C LEU A 424 1.80 8.70 25.73
N LYS A 425 2.38 8.41 26.90
CA LYS A 425 2.14 7.16 27.64
C LYS A 425 0.88 7.21 28.52
N GLN A 426 0.40 8.40 28.88
CA GLN A 426 -0.80 8.60 29.71
C GLN A 426 -2.08 8.47 28.87
N ARG A 427 -2.38 7.25 28.44
CA ARG A 427 -3.57 6.92 27.64
C ARG A 427 -4.75 6.59 28.56
N PRO A 428 -5.94 7.18 28.36
CA PRO A 428 -7.18 6.62 28.89
C PRO A 428 -7.35 5.22 28.29
N VAL A 429 -7.31 4.19 29.13
CA VAL A 429 -7.53 2.80 28.69
C VAL A 429 -8.94 2.75 28.10
N PRO A 430 -9.11 2.42 26.79
CA PRO A 430 -10.44 2.20 26.24
C PRO A 430 -11.15 1.13 27.08
N PRO A 431 -12.49 1.14 27.20
CA PRO A 431 -13.20 0.02 27.80
C PRO A 431 -12.71 -1.27 27.14
N HIS A 432 -12.24 -2.20 27.96
CA HIS A 432 -11.79 -3.52 27.52
C HIS A 432 -12.97 -4.16 26.77
N ARG A 433 -12.75 -4.74 25.58
CA ARG A 433 -13.79 -5.59 24.96
C ARG A 433 -14.09 -6.69 25.96
N ASP A 434 -15.36 -6.96 26.23
CA ASP A 434 -15.72 -8.06 27.12
C ASP A 434 -14.97 -9.34 26.68
N ASP A 435 -14.52 -10.13 27.65
CA ASP A 435 -13.88 -11.42 27.37
C ASP A 435 -14.88 -12.36 26.64
N ASP A 436 -16.18 -12.04 26.75
CA ASP A 436 -17.30 -12.71 26.08
C ASP A 436 -17.60 -12.22 24.64
N GLU A 437 -17.02 -11.09 24.17
CA GLU A 437 -17.17 -10.67 22.76
C GLU A 437 -16.41 -11.61 21.78
N PRO A 438 -16.87 -11.80 20.53
CA PRO A 438 -16.07 -12.52 19.53
C PRO A 438 -14.68 -11.87 19.35
N GLY A 439 -13.62 -12.67 19.41
CA GLY A 439 -12.25 -12.21 19.19
C GLY A 439 -12.04 -11.66 17.77
N ARG A 440 -10.84 -11.15 17.48
CA ARG A 440 -10.47 -10.69 16.11
C ARG A 440 -10.20 -11.85 15.14
N ALA A 441 -10.20 -13.09 15.60
CA ALA A 441 -10.07 -14.27 14.76
C ALA A 441 -11.38 -14.49 13.99
N LEU A 442 -11.27 -14.83 12.71
CA LEU A 442 -12.41 -15.22 11.88
C LEU A 442 -12.91 -16.61 12.32
N PRO A 443 -14.22 -16.80 12.57
CA PRO A 443 -14.82 -18.11 12.77
C PRO A 443 -14.57 -19.06 11.59
N THR A 444 -14.54 -20.37 11.86
CA THR A 444 -14.29 -21.42 10.85
C THR A 444 -15.28 -21.34 9.70
N GLU A 445 -16.56 -21.10 9.99
CA GLU A 445 -17.63 -20.97 9.01
C GLU A 445 -17.38 -19.83 8.02
N ILE A 446 -16.83 -18.71 8.50
CA ILE A 446 -16.45 -17.58 7.65
C ILE A 446 -15.30 -17.97 6.73
N VAL A 447 -14.27 -18.65 7.26
CA VAL A 447 -13.11 -19.08 6.47
C VAL A 447 -13.50 -20.09 5.39
N GLU A 448 -14.38 -21.04 5.69
CA GLU A 448 -14.87 -22.02 4.72
C GLU A 448 -15.64 -21.37 3.57
N VAL A 449 -16.51 -20.39 3.87
CA VAL A 449 -17.23 -19.62 2.83
C VAL A 449 -16.24 -18.85 1.96
N LEU A 450 -15.22 -18.22 2.56
CA LEU A 450 -14.16 -17.53 1.82
C LEU A 450 -13.38 -18.49 0.91
N ASP A 451 -13.01 -19.67 1.41
CA ASP A 451 -12.24 -20.67 0.65
C ASP A 451 -13.02 -21.20 -0.56
N ARG A 452 -14.32 -21.49 -0.40
CA ARG A 452 -15.19 -21.92 -1.51
C ARG A 452 -15.35 -20.84 -2.59
N ASN A 453 -15.28 -19.57 -2.20
CA ASN A 453 -15.53 -18.42 -3.08
C ASN A 453 -14.26 -17.75 -3.62
N MET A 454 -13.10 -18.40 -3.54
CA MET A 454 -11.82 -17.87 -4.03
C MET A 454 -11.80 -17.50 -5.53
N THR A 455 -12.66 -18.10 -6.35
CA THR A 455 -12.79 -17.79 -7.77
C THR A 455 -13.25 -16.35 -8.03
N LEU A 456 -14.01 -15.76 -7.10
CA LEU A 456 -14.49 -14.37 -7.17
C LEU A 456 -13.38 -13.32 -6.99
N LEU A 457 -12.15 -13.72 -6.62
CA LEU A 457 -10.99 -12.82 -6.63
C LEU A 457 -10.55 -12.41 -8.04
N ARG A 458 -11.07 -13.08 -9.08
CA ARG A 458 -10.83 -12.77 -10.49
C ARG A 458 -11.41 -11.41 -10.89
N PRO A 459 -10.60 -10.46 -11.39
CA PRO A 459 -11.12 -9.19 -11.87
C PRO A 459 -11.83 -9.31 -13.22
N THR A 460 -12.65 -8.31 -13.54
CA THR A 460 -13.34 -8.14 -14.83
C THR A 460 -12.73 -6.99 -15.65
N PHE A 461 -11.40 -6.88 -15.68
CA PHE A 461 -10.74 -5.79 -16.40
C PHE A 461 -10.92 -5.92 -17.92
N THR A 462 -11.21 -4.79 -18.58
CA THR A 462 -11.16 -4.69 -20.05
C THR A 462 -9.71 -4.64 -20.55
N ALA A 463 -9.47 -4.93 -21.84
CA ALA A 463 -8.12 -5.07 -22.40
C ALA A 463 -7.21 -3.85 -22.17
N GLY A 464 -7.77 -2.63 -22.17
CA GLY A 464 -7.01 -1.40 -21.92
C GLY A 464 -6.55 -1.21 -20.47
N HIS A 465 -7.11 -1.97 -19.51
CA HIS A 465 -6.78 -1.88 -18.09
C HIS A 465 -5.84 -2.99 -17.60
N ARG A 466 -5.36 -3.84 -18.52
CA ARG A 466 -4.44 -4.94 -18.20
C ARG A 466 -3.02 -4.60 -18.63
N VAL A 467 -2.05 -5.12 -17.88
CA VAL A 467 -0.67 -5.16 -18.34
C VAL A 467 -0.61 -6.07 -19.56
N GLU A 468 0.20 -5.71 -20.54
CA GLU A 468 0.38 -6.50 -21.76
C GLU A 468 0.87 -7.90 -21.45
N GLY A 469 0.30 -8.90 -22.12
CA GLY A 469 0.53 -10.32 -21.84
C GLY A 469 -0.24 -10.89 -20.65
N TRP A 470 -0.90 -10.07 -19.82
CA TRP A 470 -1.66 -10.55 -18.66
C TRP A 470 -3.14 -10.75 -18.97
N SER A 471 -3.67 -11.91 -18.59
CA SER A 471 -5.11 -12.22 -18.59
C SER A 471 -5.74 -11.89 -17.23
N ASN A 472 -7.07 -11.84 -17.15
CA ASN A 472 -7.77 -11.72 -15.86
C ASN A 472 -7.50 -12.93 -14.94
N ASP A 473 -7.22 -14.09 -15.52
CA ASP A 473 -6.92 -15.31 -14.78
C ASP A 473 -5.55 -15.19 -14.10
N ASP A 474 -4.57 -14.53 -14.73
CA ASP A 474 -3.27 -14.25 -14.11
C ASP A 474 -3.39 -13.40 -12.84
N TYR A 475 -4.24 -12.36 -12.89
CA TYR A 475 -4.56 -11.57 -11.71
C TYR A 475 -5.30 -12.38 -10.65
N ALA A 476 -6.16 -13.32 -11.05
CA ALA A 476 -6.91 -14.19 -10.14
C ALA A 476 -5.95 -15.09 -9.35
N VAL A 477 -5.08 -15.83 -10.03
CA VAL A 477 -4.08 -16.71 -9.41
C VAL A 477 -3.21 -15.92 -8.43
N MET A 478 -2.71 -14.75 -8.84
CA MET A 478 -1.92 -13.88 -7.97
C MET A 478 -2.66 -13.53 -6.66
N ARG A 479 -3.92 -13.08 -6.76
CA ARG A 479 -4.73 -12.66 -5.60
C ARG A 479 -5.10 -13.85 -4.70
N GLN A 480 -5.39 -15.00 -5.31
CA GLN A 480 -5.69 -16.25 -4.60
C GLN A 480 -4.47 -16.76 -3.83
N THR A 481 -3.27 -16.70 -4.40
CA THR A 481 -2.03 -17.08 -3.70
C THR A 481 -1.76 -16.15 -2.51
N ILE A 482 -2.00 -14.83 -2.64
CA ILE A 482 -1.86 -13.89 -1.51
C ILE A 482 -2.82 -14.28 -0.38
N TYR A 483 -4.09 -14.55 -0.68
CA TYR A 483 -5.08 -14.96 0.32
C TYR A 483 -4.66 -16.26 1.05
N GLN A 484 -4.32 -17.31 0.30
CA GLN A 484 -3.87 -18.60 0.86
C GLN A 484 -2.68 -18.42 1.80
N LEU A 485 -1.66 -17.67 1.37
CA LEU A 485 -0.49 -17.42 2.22
C LEU A 485 -0.82 -16.65 3.49
N LEU A 486 -1.74 -15.69 3.44
CA LEU A 486 -2.16 -14.95 4.65
C LEU A 486 -2.88 -15.87 5.65
N ARG A 487 -3.75 -16.74 5.15
CA ARG A 487 -4.49 -17.73 5.95
C ARG A 487 -3.55 -18.77 6.57
N ASP A 488 -2.61 -19.29 5.79
CA ASP A 488 -1.86 -20.51 6.16
C ASP A 488 -0.55 -20.24 6.92
N THR A 489 -0.07 -19.00 6.96
CA THR A 489 1.24 -18.66 7.57
C THR A 489 1.15 -17.66 8.73
N GLY A 490 -0.02 -17.04 8.89
CA GLY A 490 -0.23 -15.93 9.81
C GLY A 490 0.70 -14.73 9.60
N ARG A 491 1.43 -14.62 8.47
CA ARG A 491 2.30 -13.47 8.17
C ARG A 491 1.48 -12.20 7.98
N ARG A 492 2.10 -11.03 8.19
CA ARG A 492 1.40 -9.76 7.95
C ARG A 492 1.15 -9.58 6.44
N PRO A 493 0.06 -8.91 6.04
CA PRO A 493 -0.18 -8.55 4.64
C PRO A 493 1.03 -7.96 3.92
N GLY A 494 1.73 -7.01 4.55
CA GLY A 494 2.93 -6.40 3.96
C GLY A 494 4.14 -7.32 3.83
N GLU A 495 4.23 -8.39 4.64
CA GLU A 495 5.30 -9.38 4.58
C GLU A 495 5.04 -10.35 3.41
N ILE A 496 3.80 -10.81 3.25
CA ILE A 496 3.39 -11.68 2.12
C ILE A 496 3.50 -10.95 0.79
N THR A 497 2.92 -9.74 0.67
CA THR A 497 2.93 -9.03 -0.60
C THR A 497 4.31 -8.55 -1.03
N ALA A 498 5.30 -8.59 -0.14
CA ALA A 498 6.70 -8.23 -0.40
C ALA A 498 7.63 -9.46 -0.52
N LEU A 499 7.09 -10.69 -0.60
CA LEU A 499 7.90 -11.88 -0.86
C LEU A 499 8.67 -11.73 -2.16
N ARG A 500 9.90 -12.24 -2.17
CA ARG A 500 10.77 -12.29 -3.34
C ARG A 500 10.56 -13.60 -4.12
N ARG A 501 11.00 -13.67 -5.36
CA ARG A 501 10.89 -14.90 -6.17
C ARG A 501 11.74 -16.07 -5.63
N ASP A 502 12.79 -15.76 -4.89
CA ASP A 502 13.66 -16.71 -4.16
C ASP A 502 13.14 -17.02 -2.74
N CYS A 503 11.83 -16.87 -2.49
CA CYS A 503 11.25 -17.05 -1.16
C CYS A 503 11.01 -18.51 -0.74
N LEU A 504 11.22 -19.49 -1.60
CA LEU A 504 11.09 -20.90 -1.24
C LEU A 504 12.46 -21.55 -1.08
N ASP A 505 12.59 -22.30 0.00
CA ASP A 505 13.76 -23.11 0.32
C ASP A 505 13.34 -24.45 0.92
N THR A 506 14.28 -25.36 1.10
CA THR A 506 14.05 -26.66 1.74
C THR A 506 14.95 -26.77 2.97
N ASP A 507 14.39 -27.18 4.10
CA ASP A 507 15.19 -27.45 5.30
C ASP A 507 16.00 -28.77 5.14
N PRO A 508 17.09 -28.97 5.90
CA PRO A 508 17.84 -30.23 5.92
C PRO A 508 17.00 -31.52 6.01
N GLY A 509 15.85 -31.48 6.70
CA GLY A 509 14.87 -32.58 6.83
C GLY A 509 13.88 -32.71 5.67
N GLY A 510 14.02 -31.93 4.60
CA GLY A 510 13.18 -32.01 3.39
C GLY A 510 11.87 -31.22 3.45
N GLY A 511 11.58 -30.53 4.56
CA GLY A 511 10.36 -29.72 4.70
C GLY A 511 10.44 -28.38 3.96
N PRO A 512 9.34 -27.88 3.37
CA PRO A 512 9.36 -26.60 2.65
C PRO A 512 9.41 -25.41 3.63
N VAL A 513 10.25 -24.44 3.30
CA VAL A 513 10.51 -23.23 4.10
C VAL A 513 10.23 -21.98 3.28
N LEU A 514 9.44 -21.08 3.85
CA LEU A 514 9.22 -19.73 3.34
C LEU A 514 10.23 -18.76 3.93
N ILE A 515 10.97 -18.07 3.06
CA ILE A 515 11.89 -16.98 3.40
C ILE A 515 11.16 -15.64 3.25
N TYR A 516 11.09 -14.87 4.32
CA TYR A 516 10.39 -13.58 4.34
C TYR A 516 11.17 -12.50 5.11
N THR A 517 10.75 -11.25 4.92
CA THR A 517 11.31 -10.09 5.62
C THR A 517 10.29 -9.50 6.58
N ASN A 518 10.62 -9.43 7.87
CA ASN A 518 9.85 -8.68 8.85
C ASN A 518 10.25 -7.21 8.82
N ALA A 519 9.63 -6.46 7.91
CA ALA A 519 9.92 -5.03 7.73
C ALA A 519 9.64 -4.19 8.99
N LYS A 520 8.63 -4.57 9.81
CA LYS A 520 8.28 -3.83 11.04
C LYS A 520 9.40 -3.84 12.07
N ALA A 521 10.09 -4.98 12.21
CA ALA A 521 11.18 -5.17 13.15
C ALA A 521 12.56 -5.06 12.48
N ASN A 522 12.61 -4.70 11.20
CA ASN A 522 13.81 -4.66 10.37
C ASN A 522 14.63 -5.97 10.43
N ARG A 523 13.97 -7.13 10.30
CA ARG A 523 14.62 -8.44 10.30
C ARG A 523 14.48 -9.11 8.95
N LEU A 524 15.60 -9.28 8.26
CA LEU A 524 15.70 -9.87 6.92
C LEU A 524 15.86 -11.40 7.02
N GLY A 525 15.49 -12.12 5.96
CA GLY A 525 15.82 -13.54 5.79
C GLY A 525 15.24 -14.48 6.85
N ARG A 526 14.05 -14.16 7.39
CA ARG A 526 13.38 -15.04 8.36
C ARG A 526 12.86 -16.28 7.65
N ARG A 527 12.99 -17.43 8.32
CA ARG A 527 12.61 -18.74 7.81
C ARG A 527 11.37 -19.22 8.57
N LEU A 528 10.36 -19.68 7.84
CA LEU A 528 9.12 -20.23 8.39
C LEU A 528 8.82 -21.55 7.69
N HIS A 529 8.68 -22.64 8.44
CA HIS A 529 8.21 -23.91 7.88
C HIS A 529 6.75 -23.75 7.47
N ILE A 530 6.42 -24.20 6.26
CA ILE A 530 5.07 -24.12 5.69
C ILE A 530 4.57 -25.50 5.30
N THR A 531 3.28 -25.61 4.98
CA THR A 531 2.71 -26.86 4.47
C THR A 531 3.10 -27.08 3.01
N THR A 532 3.09 -28.34 2.56
CA THR A 532 3.29 -28.70 1.15
C THR A 532 2.27 -28.00 0.24
N ALA A 533 1.03 -27.83 0.69
CA ALA A 533 -0.01 -27.12 -0.05
C ALA A 533 0.34 -25.63 -0.26
N ALA A 534 0.80 -24.94 0.78
CA ALA A 534 1.23 -23.54 0.67
C ALA A 534 2.46 -23.40 -0.25
N ALA A 535 3.41 -24.34 -0.15
CA ALA A 535 4.59 -24.37 -1.04
C ALA A 535 4.20 -24.60 -2.50
N ALA A 536 3.23 -25.48 -2.76
CA ALA A 536 2.70 -25.74 -4.09
C ALA A 536 1.99 -24.49 -4.67
N ALA A 537 1.19 -23.78 -3.88
CA ALA A 537 0.53 -22.54 -4.30
C ALA A 537 1.56 -21.45 -4.70
N VAL A 538 2.66 -21.32 -3.94
CA VAL A 538 3.76 -20.41 -4.28
C VAL A 538 4.47 -20.86 -5.54
N SER A 539 4.76 -22.15 -5.67
CA SER A 539 5.48 -22.71 -6.83
C SER A 539 4.68 -22.54 -8.13
N ALA A 540 3.38 -22.80 -8.09
CA ALA A 540 2.48 -22.62 -9.23
C ALA A 540 2.44 -21.15 -9.69
N TRP A 541 2.32 -20.21 -8.74
CA TRP A 541 2.35 -18.79 -9.06
C TRP A 541 3.74 -18.34 -9.55
N LEU A 542 4.82 -18.82 -8.92
CA LEU A 542 6.20 -18.51 -9.31
C LEU A 542 6.49 -18.95 -10.75
N ALA A 543 6.05 -20.14 -11.14
CA ALA A 543 6.16 -20.62 -12.52
C ALA A 543 5.45 -19.67 -13.49
N ARG A 544 4.20 -19.29 -13.19
CA ARG A 544 3.41 -18.42 -14.06
C ARG A 544 3.99 -17.00 -14.16
N VAL A 545 4.36 -16.40 -13.03
CA VAL A 545 4.90 -15.03 -13.01
C VAL A 545 6.29 -14.94 -13.66
N THR A 546 7.03 -16.05 -13.69
CA THR A 546 8.31 -16.14 -14.41
C THR A 546 8.10 -16.12 -15.92
N THR A 547 7.05 -16.78 -16.44
CA THR A 547 6.67 -16.67 -17.85
C THR A 547 6.18 -15.26 -18.20
N LEU A 548 5.39 -14.64 -17.32
CA LEU A 548 4.85 -13.28 -17.52
C LEU A 548 5.90 -12.18 -17.39
N ARG A 549 7.02 -12.44 -16.70
CA ARG A 549 8.13 -11.49 -16.46
C ARG A 549 9.47 -12.25 -16.37
N PRO A 550 10.07 -12.62 -17.52
CA PRO A 550 11.27 -13.46 -17.59
C PRO A 550 12.57 -12.73 -17.21
N ASP A 551 12.63 -11.41 -17.38
CA ASP A 551 13.81 -10.55 -17.21
C ASP A 551 14.21 -10.29 -15.75
N ARG A 552 13.48 -10.84 -14.76
CA ARG A 552 13.54 -10.36 -13.37
C ARG A 552 13.64 -11.44 -12.31
N ARG A 553 14.73 -12.19 -12.29
CA ARG A 553 14.92 -13.30 -11.32
C ARG A 553 15.00 -12.85 -9.85
N THR A 554 15.50 -11.64 -9.56
CA THR A 554 15.60 -11.08 -8.19
C THR A 554 14.41 -10.21 -7.78
N ALA A 555 13.34 -10.17 -8.58
CA ALA A 555 12.15 -9.36 -8.30
C ALA A 555 11.21 -9.99 -7.27
N HIS A 556 10.20 -9.22 -6.90
CA HIS A 556 9.14 -9.64 -6.00
C HIS A 556 8.25 -10.72 -6.63
N LEU A 557 7.83 -11.69 -5.83
CA LEU A 557 6.87 -12.74 -6.18
C LEU A 557 5.53 -12.11 -6.60
N PHE A 558 5.11 -11.06 -5.91
CA PHE A 558 3.92 -10.27 -6.24
C PHE A 558 4.34 -8.88 -6.74
N PRO A 559 4.47 -8.66 -8.06
CA PRO A 559 4.88 -7.36 -8.59
C PRO A 559 3.78 -6.31 -8.48
N GLN A 560 4.16 -5.04 -8.37
CA GLN A 560 3.24 -3.92 -8.57
C GLN A 560 2.95 -3.79 -10.07
N LEU A 561 1.66 -3.88 -10.43
CA LEU A 561 1.20 -3.82 -11.82
C LEU A 561 0.58 -2.44 -12.08
N ASP A 562 1.42 -1.46 -12.41
CA ASP A 562 0.99 -0.12 -12.82
C ASP A 562 1.05 -0.01 -14.36
N LEU A 563 -0.04 0.44 -14.98
CA LEU A 563 -0.08 0.61 -16.45
C LEU A 563 0.85 1.71 -16.94
N SER A 564 1.19 2.67 -16.06
CA SER A 564 2.12 3.77 -16.36
C SER A 564 3.57 3.47 -16.01
N ASP A 565 3.81 2.38 -15.27
CA ASP A 565 5.14 1.84 -14.97
C ASP A 565 5.07 0.30 -15.02
N PRO A 566 4.90 -0.29 -16.23
CA PRO A 566 4.83 -1.75 -16.37
C PRO A 566 6.11 -2.42 -15.87
N CYS A 567 7.22 -1.69 -15.89
CA CYS A 567 8.54 -2.11 -15.50
C CYS A 567 8.87 -1.83 -14.02
N SER A 568 7.88 -1.57 -13.15
CA SER A 568 8.14 -1.32 -11.73
C SER A 568 8.77 -2.53 -11.04
N ASP A 569 9.85 -2.32 -10.28
CA ASP A 569 10.45 -3.32 -9.40
C ASP A 569 9.80 -3.40 -8.01
N LYS A 570 8.77 -2.58 -7.79
CA LYS A 570 8.03 -2.53 -6.53
C LYS A 570 7.14 -3.75 -6.38
N HIS A 571 6.87 -4.09 -5.12
CA HIS A 571 5.98 -5.19 -4.78
C HIS A 571 4.52 -4.74 -4.68
N PHE A 572 3.61 -5.70 -4.75
CA PHE A 572 2.17 -5.47 -4.61
C PHE A 572 1.88 -4.84 -3.24
N LYS A 573 1.00 -3.84 -3.19
CA LYS A 573 0.74 -3.10 -1.94
C LYS A 573 -0.28 -3.85 -1.08
N ALA A 574 0.07 -4.11 0.18
CA ALA A 574 -0.84 -4.69 1.16
C ALA A 574 -2.15 -3.91 1.34
N SER A 575 -2.10 -2.56 1.26
CA SER A 575 -3.31 -1.73 1.32
C SER A 575 -4.21 -1.91 0.11
N ALA A 576 -3.64 -2.14 -1.08
CA ALA A 576 -4.40 -2.46 -2.28
C ALA A 576 -5.08 -3.83 -2.14
N PHE A 577 -4.37 -4.82 -1.60
CA PHE A 577 -4.98 -6.12 -1.29
C PHE A 577 -6.09 -5.98 -0.23
N GLY A 578 -5.92 -5.13 0.77
CA GLY A 578 -6.98 -4.87 1.76
C GLY A 578 -8.26 -4.29 1.17
N VAL A 579 -8.16 -3.47 0.11
CA VAL A 579 -9.34 -2.98 -0.64
C VAL A 579 -9.96 -4.12 -1.45
N ILE A 580 -9.14 -4.90 -2.16
CA ILE A 580 -9.59 -6.06 -2.94
C ILE A 580 -10.29 -7.09 -2.04
N PHE A 581 -9.73 -7.37 -0.87
CA PHE A 581 -10.31 -8.29 0.11
C PHE A 581 -11.69 -7.84 0.56
N ARG A 582 -11.89 -6.53 0.84
CA ARG A 582 -13.22 -6.02 1.20
C ARG A 582 -14.21 -6.14 0.05
N GLN A 583 -13.81 -5.76 -1.17
CA GLN A 583 -14.65 -5.88 -2.36
C GLN A 583 -15.03 -7.33 -2.64
N TRP A 584 -14.10 -8.25 -2.44
CA TRP A 584 -14.35 -9.68 -2.57
C TRP A 584 -15.34 -10.19 -1.51
N VAL A 585 -15.14 -9.84 -0.24
CA VAL A 585 -16.11 -10.13 0.84
C VAL A 585 -17.50 -9.59 0.51
N ASP A 586 -17.59 -8.35 0.03
CA ASP A 586 -18.86 -7.71 -0.34
C ASP A 586 -19.52 -8.35 -1.58
N SER A 587 -18.78 -9.17 -2.35
CA SER A 587 -19.31 -9.90 -3.52
C SER A 587 -19.78 -11.32 -3.21
N ILE A 588 -19.65 -11.78 -1.96
CA ILE A 588 -20.05 -13.13 -1.54
C ILE A 588 -21.39 -13.04 -0.78
N ASP A 589 -22.48 -13.38 -1.47
CA ASP A 589 -23.82 -13.31 -0.89
C ASP A 589 -23.99 -14.24 0.34
N GLU A 590 -23.32 -15.40 0.35
CA GLU A 590 -23.30 -16.35 1.48
C GLU A 590 -22.78 -15.73 2.80
N LEU A 591 -21.95 -14.68 2.74
CA LEU A 591 -21.41 -14.03 3.94
C LEU A 591 -22.38 -13.03 4.57
N ALA A 592 -23.34 -12.48 3.81
CA ALA A 592 -24.27 -11.46 4.27
C ALA A 592 -24.98 -11.82 5.60
N PRO A 593 -25.55 -13.03 5.79
CA PRO A 593 -26.21 -13.39 7.05
C PRO A 593 -25.23 -13.65 8.20
N LEU A 594 -23.96 -13.95 7.91
CA LEU A 594 -22.94 -14.27 8.92
C LEU A 594 -22.23 -13.02 9.45
N ILE A 595 -22.35 -11.88 8.76
CA ILE A 595 -21.73 -10.61 9.16
C ILE A 595 -22.71 -9.79 10.00
N ARG A 596 -22.28 -9.48 11.22
CA ARG A 596 -23.01 -8.61 12.14
C ARG A 596 -23.12 -7.21 11.55
N THR A 597 -24.33 -6.84 11.20
CA THR A 597 -24.71 -5.55 10.62
C THR A 597 -26.05 -5.10 11.19
N VAL A 598 -26.49 -3.87 10.93
CA VAL A 598 -27.82 -3.40 11.37
C VAL A 598 -28.95 -4.33 10.90
N PRO A 599 -28.95 -4.84 9.65
CA PRO A 599 -29.96 -5.81 9.21
C PRO A 599 -29.76 -7.23 9.76
N HIS A 600 -28.56 -7.58 10.21
CA HIS A 600 -28.21 -8.92 10.73
C HIS A 600 -27.52 -8.81 12.09
N PRO A 601 -28.23 -8.43 13.18
CA PRO A 601 -27.62 -8.19 14.48
C PRO A 601 -27.05 -9.47 15.13
N GLY A 602 -27.50 -10.64 14.69
CA GLY A 602 -27.06 -11.97 15.15
C GLY A 602 -25.82 -12.54 14.43
N GLY A 603 -25.21 -11.82 13.49
CA GLY A 603 -24.07 -12.33 12.72
C GLY A 603 -22.87 -12.74 13.61
N LEU A 604 -22.10 -13.74 13.16
CA LEU A 604 -20.99 -14.34 13.91
C LEU A 604 -19.83 -13.36 14.14
N ILE A 605 -19.58 -12.45 13.20
CA ILE A 605 -18.47 -11.50 13.23
C ILE A 605 -18.90 -10.09 12.86
N ASP A 606 -18.33 -9.08 13.52
CA ASP A 606 -18.51 -7.68 13.14
C ASP A 606 -17.84 -7.38 11.79
N ARG A 607 -18.52 -6.62 10.92
CA ARG A 607 -17.97 -6.18 9.63
C ARG A 607 -16.59 -5.52 9.75
N ARG A 608 -16.32 -4.82 10.87
CA ARG A 608 -15.02 -4.16 11.13
C ARG A 608 -13.87 -5.14 11.34
N ASP A 609 -14.17 -6.33 11.84
CA ASP A 609 -13.21 -7.38 12.14
C ASP A 609 -13.03 -8.35 10.94
N LEU A 610 -13.89 -8.29 9.92
CA LEU A 610 -13.73 -9.04 8.66
C LEU A 610 -12.77 -8.32 7.69
N VAL A 611 -11.47 -8.38 7.98
CA VAL A 611 -10.39 -7.78 7.19
C VAL A 611 -9.23 -8.75 6.99
N ALA A 612 -8.39 -8.53 5.97
CA ALA A 612 -7.26 -9.42 5.65
C ALA A 612 -6.27 -9.61 6.82
N TYR A 613 -6.12 -8.61 7.72
CA TYR A 613 -5.25 -8.74 8.89
C TYR A 613 -5.79 -9.75 9.92
N SER A 614 -7.10 -10.01 9.95
CA SER A 614 -7.74 -10.93 10.89
C SER A 614 -7.37 -12.39 10.64
N LEU A 615 -6.94 -12.74 9.42
CA LEU A 615 -6.38 -14.07 9.11
C LEU A 615 -5.15 -14.39 9.98
N ARG A 616 -4.36 -13.38 10.36
CA ARG A 616 -3.25 -13.54 11.32
C ARG A 616 -3.75 -13.89 12.73
N HIS A 617 -4.89 -13.34 13.13
CA HIS A 617 -5.54 -13.71 14.40
C HIS A 617 -6.13 -15.12 14.31
N THR A 618 -6.78 -15.47 13.21
CA THR A 618 -7.28 -16.84 12.96
C THR A 618 -6.16 -17.87 13.02
N TYR A 619 -5.03 -17.63 12.36
CA TYR A 619 -3.88 -18.53 12.42
C TYR A 619 -3.39 -18.76 13.85
N ALA A 620 -3.26 -17.70 14.64
CA ALA A 620 -2.84 -17.80 16.03
C ALA A 620 -3.86 -18.53 16.91
N GLN A 621 -5.16 -18.27 16.70
CA GLN A 621 -6.25 -18.94 17.39
C GLN A 621 -6.24 -20.44 17.09
N ASN A 622 -6.15 -20.83 15.81
CA ASN A 622 -6.11 -22.24 15.40
C ASN A 622 -4.92 -22.98 16.01
N HIS A 623 -3.74 -22.37 16.06
CA HIS A 623 -2.57 -22.97 16.72
C HIS A 623 -2.75 -23.10 18.23
N ALA A 624 -3.32 -22.08 18.87
CA ALA A 624 -3.63 -22.14 20.28
C ALA A 624 -4.64 -23.25 20.58
N ASP A 625 -5.71 -23.34 19.78
CA ASP A 625 -6.76 -24.35 19.90
C ASP A 625 -6.23 -25.77 19.67
N ALA A 626 -5.28 -25.94 18.76
CA ALA A 626 -4.53 -27.19 18.55
C ALA A 626 -3.52 -27.50 19.67
N GLY A 627 -3.42 -26.68 20.71
CA GLY A 627 -2.54 -26.91 21.86
C GLY A 627 -1.07 -26.52 21.65
N THR A 628 -0.76 -25.69 20.64
CA THR A 628 0.61 -25.23 20.38
C THR A 628 1.14 -24.44 21.59
N PRO A 629 2.32 -24.78 22.16
CA PRO A 629 2.93 -24.01 23.24
C PRO A 629 3.12 -22.53 22.89
N VAL A 630 2.94 -21.63 23.87
CA VAL A 630 2.91 -20.17 23.63
C VAL A 630 4.24 -19.61 23.10
N ASP A 631 5.36 -20.21 23.51
CA ASP A 631 6.72 -19.89 23.04
C ASP A 631 6.92 -20.33 21.58
N VAL A 632 6.45 -21.53 21.22
CA VAL A 632 6.45 -22.03 19.83
C VAL A 632 5.55 -21.16 18.96
N LEU A 633 4.35 -20.81 19.42
CA LEU A 633 3.45 -19.90 18.72
C LEU A 633 4.06 -18.49 18.58
N ALA A 634 4.77 -17.99 19.59
CA ALA A 634 5.48 -16.72 19.51
C ALA A 634 6.59 -16.77 18.44
N ALA A 635 7.33 -17.88 18.34
CA ALA A 635 8.33 -18.11 17.31
C ALA A 635 7.69 -18.16 15.91
N LEU A 636 6.59 -18.92 15.75
CA LEU A 636 5.81 -18.96 14.50
C LEU A 636 5.34 -17.56 14.12
N MET A 637 4.76 -16.80 15.06
CA MET A 637 4.26 -15.43 14.86
C MET A 637 5.37 -14.37 14.72
N ASP A 638 6.63 -14.74 14.94
CA ASP A 638 7.80 -13.86 14.94
C ASP A 638 7.69 -12.69 15.95
N HIS A 639 7.17 -12.99 17.14
CA HIS A 639 7.09 -12.08 18.28
C HIS A 639 8.28 -12.28 19.24
N ARG A 640 8.79 -11.20 19.84
CA ARG A 640 9.82 -11.27 20.91
C ARG A 640 9.22 -11.39 22.31
N ASP A 641 8.04 -10.81 22.48
CA ASP A 641 7.37 -10.71 23.77
C ASP A 641 6.17 -11.67 23.77
N LEU A 642 6.13 -12.57 24.75
CA LEU A 642 5.06 -13.55 24.92
C LEU A 642 3.72 -12.87 25.22
N ALA A 643 3.72 -11.73 25.91
CA ALA A 643 2.50 -10.96 26.19
C ALA A 643 1.86 -10.47 24.89
N VAL A 644 2.67 -10.15 23.87
CA VAL A 644 2.15 -9.79 22.54
C VAL A 644 1.45 -10.98 21.91
N THR A 645 2.00 -12.20 22.01
CA THR A 645 1.39 -13.42 21.44
C THR A 645 0.09 -13.79 22.13
N GLN A 646 0.02 -13.65 23.45
CA GLN A 646 -1.21 -13.90 24.23
C GLN A 646 -2.36 -12.98 23.79
N GLY A 647 -2.07 -11.77 23.28
CA GLY A 647 -3.08 -10.89 22.72
C GLY A 647 -3.65 -11.30 21.35
N TYR A 648 -3.14 -12.36 20.72
CA TYR A 648 -3.60 -12.80 19.39
C TYR A 648 -4.64 -13.91 19.41
N TYR A 649 -4.81 -14.62 20.54
CA TYR A 649 -5.79 -15.69 20.71
C TYR A 649 -6.50 -15.54 22.05
N ARG A 650 -7.71 -16.09 22.17
CA ARG A 650 -8.43 -16.20 23.45
C ARG A 650 -8.46 -17.65 23.88
N ILE A 651 -8.23 -17.90 25.17
CA ILE A 651 -8.51 -19.21 25.78
C ILE A 651 -10.02 -19.29 25.95
N GLY A 652 -10.69 -20.08 25.10
CA GLY A 652 -12.15 -20.19 25.11
C GLY A 652 -12.71 -20.70 26.44
N HIS A 653 -13.92 -20.26 26.79
CA HIS A 653 -14.68 -20.70 27.98
C HIS A 653 -14.77 -22.22 28.10
N HIS A 654 -14.90 -22.94 26.97
CA HIS A 654 -14.92 -24.40 26.94
C HIS A 654 -13.61 -25.01 27.45
N ARG A 655 -12.44 -24.54 26.98
CA ARG A 655 -11.13 -25.03 27.44
C ARG A 655 -10.85 -24.66 28.89
N LYS A 656 -11.28 -23.48 29.34
CA LYS A 656 -11.19 -23.10 30.75
C LYS A 656 -12.05 -24.04 31.61
N ARG A 657 -13.30 -24.29 31.21
CA ARG A 657 -14.23 -25.19 31.89
C ARG A 657 -13.71 -26.64 31.93
N GLU A 658 -13.32 -27.19 30.79
CA GLU A 658 -12.78 -28.55 30.67
C GLU A 658 -11.48 -28.73 31.47
N ALA A 659 -10.60 -27.73 31.47
CA ALA A 659 -9.39 -27.75 32.30
C ALA A 659 -9.73 -27.72 33.80
N ILE A 660 -10.68 -26.88 34.21
CA ILE A 660 -11.13 -26.80 35.61
C ILE A 660 -11.86 -28.07 36.04
N GLU A 661 -12.66 -28.70 35.19
CA GLU A 661 -13.32 -29.98 35.47
C GLU A 661 -12.28 -31.11 35.64
N ARG A 662 -11.31 -31.22 34.71
CA ARG A 662 -10.24 -32.24 34.80
C ARG A 662 -9.41 -32.09 36.07
N VAL A 663 -9.00 -30.88 36.42
CA VAL A 663 -8.21 -30.64 37.64
C VAL A 663 -9.08 -30.68 38.89
N GLY A 664 -10.34 -30.26 38.79
CA GLY A 664 -11.35 -30.32 39.86
C GLY A 664 -11.66 -31.76 40.31
N ASN A 665 -11.55 -32.73 39.41
CA ASN A 665 -11.63 -34.15 39.73
C ASN A 665 -10.41 -34.67 40.52
N MET A 666 -9.30 -33.93 40.50
CA MET A 666 -8.03 -34.30 41.15
C MET A 666 -7.82 -33.58 42.50
N VAL A 667 -8.81 -32.83 42.96
CA VAL A 667 -8.77 -32.15 44.27
C VAL A 667 -8.71 -33.20 45.38
N MET A 668 -7.80 -33.01 46.33
CA MET A 668 -7.62 -33.86 47.50
C MET A 668 -7.91 -33.07 48.78
N ASP A 669 -8.21 -33.76 49.89
CA ASP A 669 -8.12 -33.17 51.23
C ASP A 669 -6.70 -33.27 51.79
N ARG A 670 -6.47 -32.70 52.98
CA ARG A 670 -5.14 -32.74 53.61
C ARG A 670 -4.62 -34.16 53.90
N ARG A 671 -5.49 -35.17 53.92
CA ARG A 671 -5.09 -36.57 54.13
C ARG A 671 -4.82 -37.28 52.81
N GLY A 672 -4.96 -36.58 51.68
CA GLY A 672 -4.77 -37.10 50.33
C GLY A 672 -5.91 -37.99 49.85
N ALA A 673 -7.11 -37.89 50.45
CA ALA A 673 -8.31 -38.52 49.90
C ALA A 673 -8.92 -37.60 48.83
N LEU A 674 -9.32 -38.17 47.69
CA LEU A 674 -9.97 -37.41 46.62
C LEU A 674 -11.30 -36.81 47.10
N ARG A 675 -11.51 -35.55 46.74
CA ARG A 675 -12.71 -34.74 46.97
C ARG A 675 -13.10 -34.05 45.66
N PRO A 676 -13.48 -34.82 44.63
CA PRO A 676 -13.80 -34.26 43.32
C PRO A 676 -14.96 -33.28 43.47
N THR A 677 -14.86 -32.14 42.78
CA THR A 677 -15.96 -31.17 42.69
C THR A 677 -16.41 -31.12 41.24
N PRO A 678 -17.39 -31.95 40.84
CA PRO A 678 -17.72 -32.17 39.44
C PRO A 678 -18.38 -30.96 38.76
N GLU A 679 -18.95 -30.01 39.53
CA GLU A 679 -19.59 -28.82 38.98
C GLU A 679 -18.73 -27.56 39.17
N LEU A 680 -18.39 -26.89 38.05
CA LEU A 680 -17.59 -25.65 37.99
C LEU A 680 -18.13 -24.53 38.90
N ILE A 681 -19.45 -24.32 38.86
CA ILE A 681 -20.13 -23.25 39.62
C ILE A 681 -20.03 -23.52 41.13
N GLU A 682 -20.07 -24.79 41.53
CA GLU A 682 -19.96 -25.18 42.92
C GLU A 682 -18.50 -25.07 43.41
N TYR A 683 -17.54 -25.44 42.56
CA TYR A 683 -16.11 -25.25 42.80
C TYR A 683 -15.74 -23.77 43.01
N GLU A 684 -16.18 -22.87 42.13
CA GLU A 684 -15.91 -21.43 42.24
C GLU A 684 -16.64 -20.76 43.42
N ARG A 685 -17.84 -21.25 43.79
CA ARG A 685 -18.62 -20.70 44.92
C ARG A 685 -18.13 -21.16 46.29
N ARG A 686 -17.62 -22.39 46.39
CA ARG A 686 -17.28 -23.02 47.67
C ARG A 686 -15.78 -23.09 47.95
N THR A 687 -14.94 -22.70 47.00
CA THR A 687 -13.49 -22.71 47.17
C THR A 687 -12.90 -21.33 46.90
N VAL A 688 -11.87 -20.97 47.66
CA VAL A 688 -11.01 -19.82 47.35
C VAL A 688 -9.57 -20.28 47.18
N SER A 689 -8.89 -19.77 46.15
CA SER A 689 -7.48 -20.07 45.92
C SER A 689 -6.63 -19.40 47.00
N THR A 690 -5.76 -20.19 47.64
CA THR A 690 -4.72 -19.72 48.55
C THR A 690 -3.35 -19.99 47.95
N LEU A 691 -2.28 -19.58 48.64
CA LEU A 691 -0.90 -19.76 48.17
C LEU A 691 -0.54 -21.24 47.92
N LEU A 692 -1.07 -22.16 48.73
CA LEU A 692 -0.66 -23.57 48.74
C LEU A 692 -1.75 -24.52 48.24
N GLY A 693 -2.92 -24.02 47.83
CA GLY A 693 -4.06 -24.84 47.41
C GLY A 693 -5.40 -24.14 47.55
N GLY A 694 -6.50 -24.83 47.28
CA GLY A 694 -7.85 -24.35 47.58
C GLY A 694 -8.17 -24.39 49.08
N CYS A 695 -9.13 -23.56 49.49
CA CYS A 695 -9.70 -23.55 50.84
C CYS A 695 -11.23 -23.51 50.76
N VAL A 696 -11.91 -24.38 51.53
CA VAL A 696 -13.38 -24.47 51.60
C VAL A 696 -13.98 -23.88 52.88
N GLU A 697 -13.18 -23.18 53.68
CA GLU A 697 -13.67 -22.56 54.92
C GLU A 697 -14.60 -21.37 54.59
N PRO A 698 -15.90 -21.40 54.95
CA PRO A 698 -16.88 -20.42 54.49
C PRO A 698 -16.51 -18.96 54.76
N SER A 699 -15.96 -18.66 55.94
CA SER A 699 -15.52 -17.29 56.29
C SER A 699 -14.36 -16.82 55.41
N ASN A 700 -13.41 -17.71 55.13
CA ASN A 700 -12.27 -17.40 54.28
C ASN A 700 -12.68 -17.26 52.80
N VAL A 701 -13.61 -18.10 52.34
CA VAL A 701 -14.19 -18.02 50.98
C VAL A 701 -14.91 -16.69 50.79
N ASN A 702 -15.81 -16.31 51.70
CA ASN A 702 -16.55 -15.04 51.64
C ASN A 702 -15.64 -13.80 51.65
N SER A 703 -14.46 -13.91 52.28
CA SER A 703 -13.47 -12.83 52.33
C SER A 703 -12.52 -12.77 51.12
N GLY A 704 -12.66 -13.69 50.15
CA GLY A 704 -11.72 -13.83 49.05
C GLY A 704 -10.32 -14.21 49.51
N GLY A 705 -10.20 -15.06 50.55
CA GLY A 705 -8.93 -15.60 51.05
C GLY A 705 -8.21 -14.73 52.09
N LYS A 706 -8.86 -13.66 52.59
CA LYS A 706 -8.25 -12.68 53.49
C LYS A 706 -8.47 -12.97 54.98
N SER A 707 -9.46 -13.78 55.32
CA SER A 707 -9.93 -14.01 56.70
C SER A 707 -9.60 -15.39 57.28
N CYS A 708 -8.53 -16.05 56.81
CA CYS A 708 -8.09 -17.31 57.40
C CYS A 708 -7.74 -17.17 58.89
N PRO A 709 -8.36 -17.94 59.81
CA PRO A 709 -8.15 -17.80 61.26
C PRO A 709 -6.84 -18.44 61.75
N ILE A 710 -6.30 -19.40 61.00
CA ILE A 710 -5.09 -20.17 61.33
C ILE A 710 -4.06 -20.07 60.19
N ARG A 711 -3.69 -18.83 59.83
CA ARG A 711 -2.79 -18.55 58.70
C ARG A 711 -1.51 -19.41 58.78
N PHE A 712 -1.06 -19.89 57.63
CA PHE A 712 0.14 -20.73 57.47
C PHE A 712 0.06 -22.14 58.09
N GLN A 713 -1.13 -22.57 58.56
CA GLN A 713 -1.35 -23.90 59.14
C GLN A 713 -2.14 -24.83 58.21
N CYS A 714 -2.00 -24.68 56.88
CA CYS A 714 -2.79 -25.43 55.91
C CYS A 714 -2.57 -26.95 56.01
N GLY A 715 -1.38 -27.40 56.38
CA GLY A 715 -1.08 -28.82 56.60
C GLY A 715 -1.93 -29.45 57.71
N GLY A 716 -2.31 -28.67 58.72
CA GLY A 716 -3.19 -29.09 59.81
C GLY A 716 -4.68 -28.79 59.64
N CYS A 717 -5.08 -28.13 58.55
CA CYS A 717 -6.44 -27.64 58.37
C CYS A 717 -7.32 -28.62 57.57
N ASP A 718 -8.44 -29.07 58.13
CA ASP A 718 -9.38 -29.98 57.42
C ASP A 718 -10.12 -29.29 56.24
N HIS A 719 -10.06 -27.96 56.12
CA HIS A 719 -10.62 -27.19 55.00
C HIS A 719 -9.64 -27.01 53.82
N TYR A 720 -8.42 -27.52 53.93
CA TYR A 720 -7.42 -27.45 52.86
C TYR A 720 -7.78 -28.41 51.72
N ARG A 721 -7.77 -27.90 50.48
CA ARG A 721 -8.15 -28.61 49.25
C ARG A 721 -7.12 -28.37 48.14
N PRO A 722 -5.93 -28.98 48.20
CA PRO A 722 -4.96 -28.91 47.12
C PRO A 722 -5.38 -29.72 45.90
N ASP A 723 -4.87 -29.32 44.74
CA ASP A 723 -4.97 -30.03 43.47
C ASP A 723 -3.58 -30.03 42.79
N PRO A 724 -3.32 -30.93 41.82
CA PRO A 724 -2.01 -31.08 41.16
C PRO A 724 -1.37 -29.80 40.63
N SER A 725 -2.17 -28.77 40.31
CA SER A 725 -1.64 -27.49 39.84
C SER A 725 -0.85 -26.71 40.90
N TYR A 726 -0.94 -27.07 42.18
CA TYR A 726 -0.18 -26.45 43.28
C TYR A 726 1.08 -27.22 43.71
N ILE A 727 1.44 -28.32 43.02
CA ILE A 727 2.61 -29.14 43.38
C ILE A 727 3.90 -28.29 43.52
N PRO A 728 4.26 -27.40 42.57
CA PRO A 728 5.46 -26.57 42.69
C PRO A 728 5.48 -25.67 43.93
N GLU A 729 4.35 -25.08 44.28
CA GLU A 729 4.17 -24.22 45.45
C GLU A 729 4.28 -25.04 46.75
N ILE A 730 3.71 -26.25 46.77
CA ILE A 730 3.82 -27.19 47.91
C ILE A 730 5.29 -27.64 48.09
N GLU A 731 6.00 -27.98 47.01
CA GLU A 731 7.42 -28.32 47.06
C GLU A 731 8.28 -27.17 47.59
N GLN A 732 7.96 -25.93 47.20
CA GLN A 732 8.64 -24.74 47.70
C GLN A 732 8.38 -24.55 49.20
N GLU A 733 7.14 -24.72 49.66
CA GLU A 733 6.82 -24.58 51.08
C GLU A 733 7.46 -25.70 51.91
N ILE A 734 7.54 -26.94 51.41
CA ILE A 734 8.27 -28.03 52.07
C ILE A 734 9.74 -27.66 52.27
N ARG A 735 10.40 -27.09 51.24
CA ARG A 735 11.80 -26.63 51.36
C ARG A 735 11.94 -25.54 52.42
N LYS A 736 10.99 -24.62 52.47
CA LYS A 736 10.97 -23.53 53.44
C LYS A 736 10.75 -24.04 54.86
N ILE A 737 9.73 -24.84 55.11
CA ILE A 737 9.45 -25.41 56.44
C ILE A 737 10.62 -26.26 56.93
N LYS A 738 11.33 -26.98 56.04
CA LYS A 738 12.57 -27.70 56.42
C LYS A 738 13.67 -26.77 56.93
N ALA A 739 13.80 -25.57 56.37
CA ALA A 739 14.73 -24.57 56.88
C ALA A 739 14.22 -24.01 58.22
N ASP A 740 12.94 -23.65 58.29
CA ASP A 740 12.31 -23.09 59.49
C ASP A 740 12.37 -24.06 60.68
N VAL A 741 12.23 -25.38 60.46
CA VAL A 741 12.38 -26.40 61.52
C VAL A 741 13.80 -26.39 62.09
N LYS A 742 14.84 -26.34 61.24
CA LYS A 742 16.24 -26.30 61.70
C LYS A 742 16.56 -25.02 62.48
N GLU A 743 16.00 -23.90 62.05
CA GLU A 743 16.16 -22.63 62.75
C GLU A 743 15.41 -22.64 64.10
N ALA A 744 14.16 -23.11 64.10
CA ALA A 744 13.33 -23.20 65.30
C ALA A 744 13.90 -24.16 66.36
N GLU A 745 14.60 -25.23 65.97
CA GLU A 745 15.31 -26.13 66.90
C GLU A 745 16.37 -25.41 67.74
N LEU A 746 16.90 -24.27 67.27
CA LEU A 746 17.91 -23.49 67.96
C LEU A 746 17.33 -22.39 68.85
N CYS A 747 16.12 -21.91 68.57
CA CYS A 747 15.61 -20.65 69.15
C CYS A 747 14.12 -20.66 69.57
N ALA A 748 13.38 -21.74 69.36
CA ALA A 748 11.95 -21.82 69.66
C ALA A 748 11.59 -22.88 70.72
N ALA A 749 10.41 -22.74 71.32
CA ALA A 749 9.88 -23.73 72.25
C ALA A 749 9.54 -25.06 71.53
N PRO A 750 9.62 -26.22 72.20
CA PRO A 750 9.36 -27.53 71.58
C PRO A 750 8.02 -27.61 70.84
N GLN A 751 6.97 -26.98 71.36
CA GLN A 751 5.64 -26.97 70.77
C GLN A 751 5.60 -26.29 69.39
N VAL A 752 6.46 -25.28 69.15
CA VAL A 752 6.58 -24.60 67.86
C VAL A 752 7.26 -25.51 66.85
N VAL A 753 8.34 -26.17 67.26
CA VAL A 753 9.07 -27.15 66.44
C VAL A 753 8.17 -28.33 66.07
N ASP A 754 7.39 -28.85 67.02
CA ASP A 754 6.44 -29.94 66.80
C ASP A 754 5.33 -29.55 65.82
N ASN A 755 4.82 -28.33 65.91
CA ASN A 755 3.83 -27.82 64.95
C ASN A 755 4.41 -27.70 63.53
N LEU A 756 5.63 -27.19 63.39
CA LEU A 756 6.31 -27.09 62.08
C LEU A 756 6.57 -28.47 61.49
N ARG A 757 7.06 -29.42 62.30
CA ARG A 757 7.25 -30.83 61.89
C ARG A 757 5.93 -31.49 61.50
N TYR A 758 4.85 -31.20 62.21
CA TYR A 758 3.52 -31.70 61.86
C TYR A 758 3.07 -31.18 60.49
N ASN A 759 3.16 -29.86 60.25
CA ASN A 759 2.81 -29.29 58.94
C ASN A 759 3.71 -29.84 57.83
N LEU A 760 5.01 -29.99 58.08
CA LEU A 760 5.96 -30.58 57.14
C LEU A 760 5.54 -32.00 56.73
N ALA A 761 5.28 -32.87 57.71
CA ALA A 761 4.85 -34.25 57.45
C ALA A 761 3.54 -34.31 56.66
N MET A 762 2.60 -33.40 56.94
CA MET A 762 1.33 -33.32 56.22
C MET A 762 1.54 -32.90 54.76
N PHE A 763 2.36 -31.88 54.47
CA PHE A 763 2.64 -31.47 53.09
C PHE A 763 3.43 -32.53 52.31
N GLU A 764 4.44 -33.17 52.92
CA GLU A 764 5.18 -34.27 52.31
C GLU A 764 4.26 -35.47 52.00
N GLY A 765 3.35 -35.78 52.92
CA GLY A 765 2.35 -36.84 52.74
C GLY A 765 1.38 -36.56 51.60
N ILE A 766 0.87 -35.33 51.49
CA ILE A 766 -0.01 -34.91 50.39
C ILE A 766 0.75 -34.93 49.06
N LEU A 767 1.94 -34.34 48.99
CA LEU A 767 2.76 -34.31 47.78
C LEU A 767 3.01 -35.74 47.27
N THR A 768 3.40 -36.66 48.16
CA THR A 768 3.62 -38.07 47.84
C THR A 768 2.38 -38.73 47.26
N LYS A 769 1.20 -38.46 47.85
CA LYS A 769 -0.08 -39.03 47.36
C LYS A 769 -0.47 -38.45 46.01
N MET A 770 -0.29 -37.15 45.80
CA MET A 770 -0.57 -36.49 44.53
C MET A 770 0.34 -37.02 43.42
N THR A 771 1.66 -37.08 43.64
CA THR A 771 2.61 -37.60 42.65
C THR A 771 2.38 -39.08 42.36
N THR A 772 2.15 -39.90 43.39
CA THR A 772 1.81 -41.33 43.22
C THR A 772 0.54 -41.51 42.41
N HIS A 773 -0.50 -40.69 42.63
CA HIS A 773 -1.73 -40.77 41.87
C HIS A 773 -1.52 -40.36 40.41
N LEU A 774 -0.74 -39.30 40.16
CA LEU A 774 -0.37 -38.88 38.80
C LEU A 774 0.46 -39.93 38.04
N HIS A 775 1.27 -40.74 38.73
CA HIS A 775 2.04 -41.84 38.13
C HIS A 775 1.20 -43.07 37.77
N ARG A 776 -0.04 -43.17 38.28
CA ARG A 776 -0.97 -44.28 37.99
C ARG A 776 -1.91 -43.99 36.83
N LEU A 777 -1.90 -42.75 36.31
CA LEU A 777 -2.69 -42.37 35.14
C LEU A 777 -2.08 -42.96 33.87
N ASP A 778 -2.92 -43.26 32.89
CA ASP A 778 -2.47 -43.62 31.55
C ASP A 778 -1.67 -42.47 30.91
N PRO A 779 -0.68 -42.73 30.03
CA PRO A 779 0.10 -41.66 29.39
C PRO A 779 -0.74 -40.59 28.68
N ASP A 780 -1.86 -40.96 28.04
CA ASP A 780 -2.72 -40.02 27.34
C ASP A 780 -3.55 -39.19 28.32
N GLU A 781 -4.08 -39.82 29.38
CA GLU A 781 -4.79 -39.15 30.47
C GLU A 781 -3.87 -38.19 31.24
N ARG A 782 -2.61 -38.60 31.45
CA ARG A 782 -1.58 -37.80 32.10
C ARG A 782 -1.22 -36.56 31.27
N ALA A 783 -1.02 -36.72 29.97
CA ALA A 783 -0.74 -35.60 29.06
C ALA A 783 -1.90 -34.60 29.02
N ALA A 784 -3.15 -35.09 28.98
CA ALA A 784 -4.35 -34.26 29.01
C ALA A 784 -4.49 -33.49 30.34
N LEU A 785 -4.17 -34.12 31.47
CA LEU A 785 -4.20 -33.49 32.78
C LEU A 785 -3.07 -32.46 32.95
N ASP A 786 -1.85 -32.75 32.49
CA ASP A 786 -0.73 -31.81 32.55
C ASP A 786 -1.01 -30.54 31.71
N ALA A 787 -1.68 -30.69 30.55
CA ALA A 787 -2.15 -29.56 29.74
C ALA A 787 -3.25 -28.74 30.45
N ALA A 788 -4.16 -29.39 31.17
CA ALA A 788 -5.18 -28.73 31.98
C ALA A 788 -4.56 -27.96 33.16
N ILE A 789 -3.59 -28.55 33.87
CA ILE A 789 -2.81 -27.91 34.93
C ILE A 789 -2.12 -26.64 34.41
N GLY A 790 -1.46 -26.73 33.23
CA GLY A 790 -0.82 -25.58 32.60
C GLY A 790 -1.81 -24.44 32.29
N THR A 791 -3.00 -24.78 31.81
CA THR A 791 -4.08 -23.81 31.52
C THR A 791 -4.54 -23.09 32.79
N ILE A 792 -4.75 -23.81 33.89
CA ILE A 792 -5.18 -23.23 35.18
C ILE A 792 -4.10 -22.34 35.78
N ARG A 793 -2.82 -22.77 35.74
CA ARG A 793 -1.70 -21.98 36.26
C ARG A 793 -1.56 -20.66 35.52
N GLN A 794 -1.64 -20.69 34.18
CA GLN A 794 -1.62 -19.46 33.36
C GLN A 794 -2.77 -18.52 33.70
N ALA A 795 -3.99 -19.05 33.91
CA ALA A 795 -5.14 -18.24 34.33
C ALA A 795 -4.92 -17.56 35.70
N ARG A 796 -4.33 -18.29 36.66
CA ARG A 796 -4.00 -17.73 38.00
C ARG A 796 -2.88 -16.69 37.95
N GLU A 797 -1.85 -16.89 37.13
CA GLU A 797 -0.79 -15.89 36.92
C GLU A 797 -1.35 -14.60 36.31
N HIS A 798 -2.27 -14.72 35.35
CA HIS A 798 -2.97 -13.56 34.77
C HIS A 798 -3.69 -12.75 35.85
N GLN A 799 -4.45 -13.40 36.74
CA GLN A 799 -5.14 -12.73 37.86
C GLN A 799 -4.17 -12.09 38.88
N ARG A 800 -3.02 -12.73 39.16
CA ARG A 800 -2.00 -12.18 40.07
C ARG A 800 -1.38 -10.88 39.54
N HIS A 801 -1.24 -10.74 38.22
CA HIS A 801 -0.73 -9.49 37.60
C HIS A 801 -1.72 -8.32 37.64
N PHE A 802 -3.00 -8.56 37.95
CA PHE A 802 -4.03 -7.52 38.10
C PHE A 802 -4.33 -7.13 39.56
N LEU A 803 -3.71 -7.77 40.55
CA LEU A 803 -3.76 -7.29 41.93
C LEU A 803 -2.71 -6.19 42.12
N PRO A 804 -3.11 -4.92 42.34
CA PRO A 804 -2.15 -3.92 42.78
C PRO A 804 -1.64 -4.37 44.15
N LEU A 805 -0.37 -4.75 44.23
CA LEU A 805 0.39 -4.78 45.48
C LEU A 805 0.52 -3.34 45.99
N SER A 806 -0.59 -2.76 46.43
CA SER A 806 -0.61 -1.56 47.24
C SER A 806 -0.62 -2.01 48.70
N VAL A 807 0.50 -1.78 49.39
CA VAL A 807 0.53 -1.80 50.84
C VAL A 807 -0.42 -0.68 51.29
N ALA A 808 -1.56 -1.05 51.87
CA ALA A 808 -2.40 -0.08 52.55
C ALA A 808 -1.58 0.48 53.74
N HIS A 809 -0.99 1.66 53.57
CA HIS A 809 -0.59 2.46 54.71
C HIS A 809 -1.85 2.75 55.52
N ARG A 810 -2.01 2.04 56.65
CA ARG A 810 -2.91 2.48 57.72
C ARG A 810 -2.44 3.87 58.11
N ARG A 811 -3.21 4.90 57.76
CA ARG A 811 -3.18 6.17 58.49
C ARG A 811 -3.64 5.85 59.90
N GLY A 812 -2.70 5.81 60.84
CA GLY A 812 -3.03 5.95 62.25
C GLY A 812 -3.56 7.36 62.44
N ALA A 813 -4.86 7.48 62.67
CA ALA A 813 -5.39 8.63 63.39
C ALA A 813 -5.14 8.33 64.88
N VAL A 814 -4.15 9.04 65.43
CA VAL A 814 -4.07 9.32 66.85
C VAL A 814 -5.01 10.50 67.07
N ASP A 815 -6.02 10.29 67.91
CA ASP A 815 -6.70 11.28 68.75
C ASP A 815 -7.60 10.49 69.71
N ASP A 816 -6.97 9.89 70.72
CA ASP A 816 -7.16 10.14 72.17
C ASP A 816 -6.21 9.23 72.98
#